data_AF-A0A673VRE7-F1
#
_entry.id   AF-A0A673VRE7-F1
#
_cell.length_a   1.000
_cell.length_b   1.000
_cell.length_c   1.000
_cell.angle_alpha   90.00
_cell.angle_beta   90.00
_cell.angle_gamma   90.00
#
_symmetry.space_group_name_H-M   'P 1'
#
loop_
_entity.id
_entity.type
_entity.pdbx_description
1 polymer ?
#
loop_
_entity_poly.entity_id
_entity_poly.type
_entity_poly.pdbx_seq_one_letter_code
_entity_poly.pdbx_strand_id
1 'polypeptide(L)'
;MWLGIQKLNTETFSLLTTARSEDGYVFNVYFIKVASSVINIISDVVSLFICVLIICSKYSQLLKQGTMKMILFRKFRVLILMVFLIACSMHIMIDLLPKLERRSNSGCSCSHKPSEDPQNWAKHRARSGAESGWPNKHTLRILQDFSNEPNSNISSHSLEKNPKAGNKTEAFKRLEHYAQNGDKKRRFIQDTVVTKNIPVKGSRLLALFDHPLFKRALPSLTDEDTLFNVNTDIRFDPDAATENQEWHAEGNMEEYTPTGELTADSYPNWLRFHIGINRYELYSRHNLVIDALLRDLVSQRITSVAMKSGGTQLKLIMTFQNYGQALFKPMKQTREQETPPDFFYFSDFERHNAEIAAFHLDRILDFRRVPPVAGRLLNMTKEIKDMTRDKKLWKTFFISPANNICFYGECSYYCSTEHALCGKPDQIEGSLAAFLPDLALAKRKTWRNPWRRSYHKRKKAEWEVDPDYCEEVKQTPPYDSGTRLLDIMDMTIFDFLMGNMDRHHYETFEKFGNESFIIHLDNGRGFGKHSHDEVSILVPLSQCCRVKKSTHLRLQLLAKEEYQLSGLMSESLLRDKLIPILIQPHLEAMDRRLRHTLNVLADCIEKEGYSNVVEDDLAGERKGAQMHTSPRGR
;
A
#
# COMPACT_ATOMS: atom_id res chain seq x y z
N MET A 1 -15.94 -1.39 36.84
CA MET A 1 -14.94 -2.29 36.24
C MET A 1 -13.94 -2.83 37.25
N TRP A 2 -13.11 -2.00 37.90
CA TRP A 2 -12.02 -2.46 38.80
C TRP A 2 -12.47 -3.43 39.92
N LEU A 3 -13.56 -3.11 40.64
CA LEU A 3 -14.17 -4.00 41.67
C LEU A 3 -14.66 -5.36 41.13
N GLY A 4 -14.93 -5.49 39.83
CA GLY A 4 -15.32 -6.76 39.22
C GLY A 4 -14.13 -7.71 39.03
N ILE A 5 -12.97 -7.15 38.67
CA ILE A 5 -11.72 -7.91 38.47
C ILE A 5 -11.21 -8.48 39.79
N GLN A 6 -11.29 -7.70 40.88
CA GLN A 6 -10.96 -8.18 42.23
C GLN A 6 -11.83 -9.37 42.66
N LYS A 7 -13.12 -9.39 42.30
CA LYS A 7 -14.06 -10.45 42.72
C LYS A 7 -13.85 -11.79 41.98
N LEU A 8 -13.50 -11.77 40.70
CA LEU A 8 -13.16 -13.00 39.96
C LEU A 8 -11.92 -13.71 40.56
N ASN A 9 -10.92 -12.95 41.00
CA ASN A 9 -9.67 -13.51 41.53
C ASN A 9 -9.87 -14.26 42.85
N THR A 10 -10.77 -13.83 43.74
CA THR A 10 -11.04 -14.55 45.00
C THR A 10 -11.87 -15.81 44.80
N GLU A 11 -12.89 -15.78 43.93
CA GLU A 11 -13.74 -16.94 43.67
C GLU A 11 -12.97 -18.08 42.95
N THR A 12 -12.08 -17.75 42.01
CA THR A 12 -11.18 -18.73 41.37
C THR A 12 -10.12 -19.31 42.32
N PHE A 13 -9.66 -18.55 43.32
CA PHE A 13 -8.67 -19.05 44.27
C PHE A 13 -9.24 -20.09 45.26
N SER A 14 -10.50 -19.91 45.68
CA SER A 14 -11.21 -20.86 46.56
C SER A 14 -11.23 -22.30 45.98
N LEU A 15 -11.54 -22.41 44.69
CA LEU A 15 -11.58 -23.66 43.94
C LEU A 15 -10.22 -24.36 43.78
N LEU A 16 -9.10 -23.65 43.94
CA LEU A 16 -7.75 -24.21 43.88
C LEU A 16 -7.23 -24.68 45.25
N THR A 17 -7.84 -24.25 46.35
CA THR A 17 -7.44 -24.66 47.71
C THR A 17 -8.03 -25.99 48.18
N THR A 18 -9.09 -26.51 47.57
CA THR A 18 -9.79 -27.73 48.00
C THR A 18 -9.32 -29.02 47.32
N ALA A 19 -8.55 -28.93 46.24
CA ALA A 19 -7.94 -30.10 45.57
C ALA A 19 -6.57 -30.43 46.20
N ARG A 20 -6.54 -31.35 47.17
CA ARG A 20 -5.28 -31.85 47.76
C ARG A 20 -5.37 -33.33 48.11
N SER A 21 -4.28 -34.04 47.79
CA SER A 21 -4.21 -35.50 47.66
C SER A 21 -4.99 -35.99 46.42
N GLU A 22 -4.45 -36.87 45.58
CA GLU A 22 -3.21 -37.66 45.71
C GLU A 22 -2.08 -37.18 44.76
N ASP A 23 -0.96 -37.91 44.70
CA ASP A 23 0.20 -37.75 43.80
C ASP A 23 1.02 -36.43 43.79
N GLY A 24 2.16 -36.47 44.50
CA GLY A 24 3.48 -36.11 43.96
C GLY A 24 3.91 -34.64 43.86
N TYR A 25 3.01 -33.66 43.71
CA TYR A 25 3.39 -32.31 43.24
C TYR A 25 3.63 -31.24 44.34
N VAL A 26 4.58 -31.47 45.24
CA VAL A 26 5.02 -30.44 46.23
C VAL A 26 5.71 -29.23 45.56
N PHE A 27 6.31 -29.40 44.38
CA PHE A 27 7.12 -28.38 43.71
C PHE A 27 6.32 -27.19 43.13
N ASN A 28 5.03 -27.41 42.80
CA ASN A 28 4.25 -26.47 41.98
C ASN A 28 3.73 -25.25 42.77
N VAL A 29 3.32 -25.44 44.03
CA VAL A 29 2.73 -24.39 44.87
C VAL A 29 3.72 -23.25 45.15
N TYR A 30 5.02 -23.54 45.23
CA TYR A 30 6.05 -22.53 45.41
C TYR A 30 6.22 -21.66 44.15
N PHE A 31 6.29 -22.28 42.97
CA PHE A 31 6.36 -21.57 41.70
C PHE A 31 5.14 -20.68 41.44
N ILE A 32 3.92 -21.16 41.77
CA ILE A 32 2.68 -20.37 41.64
C ILE A 32 2.72 -19.14 42.57
N LYS A 33 3.21 -19.27 43.82
CA LYS A 33 3.37 -18.14 44.73
C LYS A 33 4.43 -17.14 44.26
N VAL A 34 5.57 -17.61 43.74
CA VAL A 34 6.61 -16.74 43.17
C VAL A 34 6.08 -16.00 41.93
N ALA A 35 5.41 -16.69 41.01
CA ALA A 35 4.82 -16.08 39.82
C ALA A 35 3.75 -15.03 40.16
N SER A 36 2.86 -15.32 41.12
CA SER A 36 1.88 -14.36 41.63
C SER A 36 2.54 -13.11 42.23
N SER A 37 3.60 -13.29 43.04
CA SER A 37 4.37 -12.17 43.60
C SER A 37 5.02 -11.30 42.51
N VAL A 38 5.65 -11.94 41.51
CA VAL A 38 6.25 -11.24 40.36
C VAL A 38 5.21 -10.48 39.53
N ILE A 39 4.04 -11.06 39.29
CA ILE A 39 2.93 -10.39 38.57
C ILE A 39 2.43 -9.16 39.35
N ASN A 40 2.29 -9.26 40.67
CA ASN A 40 1.90 -8.12 41.51
C ASN A 40 2.97 -7.01 41.48
N ILE A 41 4.25 -7.35 41.62
CA ILE A 41 5.36 -6.39 41.51
C ILE A 41 5.38 -5.69 40.14
N ILE A 42 5.14 -6.43 39.04
CA ILE A 42 5.04 -5.83 37.70
C ILE A 42 3.82 -4.90 37.62
N SER A 43 2.67 -5.28 38.17
CA SER A 43 1.46 -4.44 38.22
C SER A 43 1.71 -3.14 39.00
N ASP A 44 2.40 -3.20 40.13
CA ASP A 44 2.70 -2.03 40.97
C ASP A 44 3.73 -1.11 40.29
N VAL A 45 4.77 -1.66 39.65
CA VAL A 45 5.76 -0.89 38.87
C VAL A 45 5.10 -0.21 37.66
N VAL A 46 4.21 -0.90 36.93
CA VAL A 46 3.44 -0.32 35.82
C VAL A 46 2.50 0.77 36.33
N SER A 47 1.83 0.57 37.45
CA SER A 47 0.96 1.56 38.08
C SER A 47 1.73 2.81 38.53
N LEU A 48 2.92 2.63 39.11
CA LEU A 48 3.82 3.72 39.49
C LEU A 48 4.29 4.50 38.24
N PHE A 49 4.65 3.80 37.16
CA PHE A 49 5.07 4.41 35.90
C PHE A 49 3.94 5.21 35.23
N ILE A 50 2.70 4.69 35.25
CA ILE A 50 1.51 5.41 34.78
C ILE A 50 1.26 6.67 35.64
N CYS A 51 1.36 6.58 36.97
CA CYS A 51 1.27 7.75 37.85
C CYS A 51 2.35 8.81 37.54
N VAL A 52 3.60 8.40 37.32
CA VAL A 52 4.70 9.31 36.92
C VAL A 52 4.40 9.95 35.56
N LEU A 53 3.91 9.20 34.57
CA LEU A 53 3.51 9.76 33.27
C LEU A 53 2.35 10.77 33.39
N ILE A 54 1.35 10.51 34.25
CA ILE A 54 0.23 11.43 34.50
C ILE A 54 0.73 12.71 35.19
N ILE A 55 1.64 12.60 36.17
CA ILE A 55 2.26 13.74 36.84
C ILE A 55 3.10 14.56 35.84
N CYS A 56 3.93 13.91 35.03
CA CYS A 56 4.70 14.57 33.97
C CYS A 56 3.79 15.25 32.92
N SER A 57 2.65 14.64 32.57
CA SER A 57 1.67 15.23 31.67
C SER A 57 1.06 16.52 32.24
N LYS A 58 0.63 16.50 33.52
CA LYS A 58 0.14 17.70 34.21
C LYS A 58 1.20 18.80 34.33
N TYR A 59 2.45 18.45 34.68
CA TYR A 59 3.54 19.43 34.74
C TYR A 59 3.97 19.96 33.36
N SER A 60 3.81 19.19 32.29
CA SER A 60 4.08 19.63 30.92
C SER A 60 3.19 20.81 30.49
N GLN A 61 1.94 20.85 30.94
CA GLN A 61 1.03 21.98 30.67
C GLN A 61 1.43 23.26 31.41
N LEU A 62 2.04 23.15 32.60
CA LEU A 62 2.55 24.28 33.40
C LEU A 62 3.89 24.85 32.91
N LEU A 63 4.67 24.08 32.13
CA LEU A 63 6.02 24.47 31.67
C LEU A 63 6.05 25.07 30.24
N LYS A 64 4.96 25.74 29.84
CA LYS A 64 4.84 26.41 28.53
C LYS A 64 5.47 27.82 28.46
N GLN A 65 6.12 28.29 29.52
CA GLN A 65 6.95 29.52 29.53
C GLN A 65 8.38 29.20 30.00
N GLY A 66 9.38 29.90 29.46
CA GLY A 66 10.77 29.87 29.93
C GLY A 66 11.75 28.92 29.20
N THR A 67 12.93 29.44 28.89
CA THR A 67 14.01 28.77 28.14
C THR A 67 15.06 28.12 29.06
N MET A 68 14.69 27.05 29.78
CA MET A 68 15.63 26.34 30.67
C MET A 68 15.58 24.79 30.56
N LYS A 69 15.41 24.28 29.32
CA LYS A 69 14.82 22.95 29.06
C LYS A 69 15.73 21.71 29.18
N MET A 70 17.06 21.81 29.12
CA MET A 70 17.94 20.62 28.95
C MET A 70 18.61 20.07 30.22
N ILE A 71 18.93 20.92 31.21
CA ILE A 71 19.71 20.49 32.39
C ILE A 71 18.83 19.77 33.42
N LEU A 72 17.64 20.29 33.70
CA LEU A 72 16.73 19.74 34.70
C LEU A 72 16.24 18.34 34.31
N PHE A 73 15.88 18.13 33.03
CA PHE A 73 15.40 16.85 32.51
C PHE A 73 16.48 15.76 32.53
N ARG A 74 17.76 16.13 32.28
CA ARG A 74 18.90 15.22 32.45
C ARG A 74 19.09 14.82 33.92
N LYS A 75 19.08 15.77 34.86
CA LYS A 75 19.19 15.49 36.30
C LYS A 75 18.04 14.59 36.80
N PHE A 76 16.80 14.83 36.35
CA PHE A 76 15.65 14.01 36.74
C PHE A 76 15.72 12.57 36.21
N ARG A 77 16.16 12.37 34.96
CA ARG A 77 16.41 11.03 34.41
C ARG A 77 17.50 10.26 35.16
N VAL A 78 18.58 10.93 35.57
CA VAL A 78 19.64 10.32 36.40
C VAL A 78 19.09 9.93 37.78
N LEU A 79 18.25 10.76 38.41
CA LEU A 79 17.64 10.44 39.70
C LEU A 79 16.79 9.15 39.63
N ILE A 80 15.95 9.02 38.59
CA ILE A 80 15.12 7.82 38.36
C ILE A 80 16.01 6.57 38.18
N LEU A 81 17.10 6.68 37.40
CA LEU A 81 18.06 5.59 37.20
C LEU A 81 18.74 5.16 38.51
N MET A 82 19.13 6.11 39.37
CA MET A 82 19.73 5.82 40.67
C MET A 82 18.74 5.12 41.62
N VAL A 83 17.48 5.57 41.67
CA VAL A 83 16.42 4.91 42.46
C VAL A 83 16.17 3.49 41.96
N PHE A 84 16.13 3.27 40.65
CA PHE A 84 15.98 1.93 40.07
C PHE A 84 17.16 1.01 40.39
N LEU A 85 18.40 1.51 40.30
CA LEU A 85 19.60 0.75 40.68
C LEU A 85 19.64 0.39 42.17
N ILE A 86 19.17 1.28 43.06
CA ILE A 86 19.04 1.01 44.50
C ILE A 86 17.96 -0.06 44.76
N ALA A 87 16.82 0.00 44.08
CA ALA A 87 15.80 -1.03 44.19
C ALA A 87 16.34 -2.40 43.73
N CYS A 88 17.01 -2.46 42.58
CA CYS A 88 17.64 -3.69 42.07
C CYS A 88 18.70 -4.24 43.03
N SER A 89 19.57 -3.41 43.62
CA SER A 89 20.60 -3.88 44.55
C SER A 89 20.02 -4.39 45.87
N MET A 90 18.96 -3.78 46.39
CA MET A 90 18.23 -4.30 47.55
C MET A 90 17.56 -5.66 47.26
N HIS A 91 16.92 -5.83 46.09
CA HIS A 91 16.34 -7.12 45.69
C HIS A 91 17.42 -8.21 45.54
N ILE A 92 18.54 -7.90 44.88
CA ILE A 92 19.70 -8.81 44.75
C ILE A 92 20.21 -9.23 46.13
N MET A 93 20.34 -8.30 47.07
CA MET A 93 20.79 -8.60 48.44
C MET A 93 19.82 -9.53 49.18
N ILE A 94 18.51 -9.28 49.08
CA ILE A 94 17.47 -10.08 49.73
C ILE A 94 17.42 -11.52 49.16
N ASP A 95 17.60 -11.72 47.85
CA ASP A 95 17.58 -13.05 47.23
C ASP A 95 18.89 -13.87 47.40
N LEU A 96 20.00 -13.22 47.78
CA LEU A 96 21.29 -13.87 48.01
C LEU A 96 21.55 -14.23 49.48
N LEU A 97 21.03 -13.46 50.45
CA LEU A 97 21.18 -13.74 51.88
C LEU A 97 20.83 -15.20 52.28
N PRO A 98 19.70 -15.80 51.83
CA PRO A 98 19.34 -17.18 52.18
C PRO A 98 20.26 -18.28 51.64
N LYS A 99 21.22 -17.96 50.76
CA LYS A 99 22.11 -18.92 50.10
C LYS A 99 23.51 -19.01 50.71
N LEU A 100 23.93 -18.04 51.50
CA LEU A 100 25.21 -18.07 52.22
C LEU A 100 25.10 -18.86 53.53
N GLU A 101 24.03 -18.63 54.30
CA GLU A 101 23.81 -19.27 55.61
C GLU A 101 23.61 -20.79 55.51
N ARG A 102 23.13 -21.30 54.36
CA ARG A 102 22.93 -22.74 54.09
C ARG A 102 24.17 -23.50 53.62
N ARG A 103 25.34 -22.87 53.49
CA ARG A 103 26.58 -23.53 53.03
C ARG A 103 27.61 -23.82 54.12
N SER A 104 27.31 -23.54 55.39
CA SER A 104 28.23 -23.74 56.52
C SER A 104 28.20 -25.13 57.17
N ASN A 105 27.27 -26.03 56.79
CA ASN A 105 27.06 -27.30 57.49
C ASN A 105 26.76 -28.49 56.56
N SER A 106 27.81 -29.17 56.09
CA SER A 106 27.90 -30.62 55.76
C SER A 106 29.22 -30.90 55.01
N GLY A 107 29.81 -32.09 55.19
CA GLY A 107 31.10 -32.44 54.58
C GLY A 107 31.38 -33.95 54.52
N CYS A 108 32.49 -34.30 53.85
CA CYS A 108 32.95 -35.67 53.52
C CYS A 108 32.03 -36.43 52.51
N SER A 109 32.51 -37.40 51.72
CA SER A 109 33.85 -38.01 51.61
C SER A 109 34.20 -38.42 50.15
N CYS A 110 35.39 -39.00 49.95
CA CYS A 110 35.90 -39.59 48.69
C CYS A 110 35.31 -41.01 48.44
N SER A 111 35.67 -41.86 47.45
CA SER A 111 36.69 -41.92 46.37
C SER A 111 36.40 -43.12 45.44
N HIS A 112 36.89 -43.16 44.17
CA HIS A 112 37.71 -44.26 43.58
C HIS A 112 37.96 -44.14 42.05
N LYS A 113 38.93 -44.94 41.55
CA LYS A 113 39.52 -45.12 40.20
C LYS A 113 40.18 -46.54 40.15
N PRO A 114 40.77 -47.07 39.04
CA PRO A 114 40.99 -46.55 37.67
C PRO A 114 40.00 -47.21 36.67
N SER A 115 40.25 -47.80 35.48
CA SER A 115 41.39 -48.08 34.55
C SER A 115 40.80 -48.37 33.12
N GLU A 116 41.49 -48.65 32.00
CA GLU A 116 42.92 -48.84 31.62
C GLU A 116 43.31 -47.94 30.41
N ASP A 117 44.62 -47.87 30.12
CA ASP A 117 45.29 -47.17 29.00
C ASP A 117 46.36 -48.14 28.43
N PRO A 118 46.83 -48.04 27.16
CA PRO A 118 48.20 -47.50 27.01
C PRO A 118 48.56 -46.78 25.69
N GLN A 119 49.20 -45.60 25.87
CA GLN A 119 50.45 -45.15 25.20
C GLN A 119 50.39 -44.68 23.73
N ASN A 120 50.74 -43.42 23.38
CA ASN A 120 52.01 -42.63 23.51
C ASN A 120 52.99 -42.92 22.35
N TRP A 121 53.74 -41.96 21.77
CA TRP A 121 53.88 -40.48 21.88
C TRP A 121 54.41 -39.97 20.48
N ALA A 122 54.81 -38.73 20.16
CA ALA A 122 55.28 -37.50 20.85
C ALA A 122 55.11 -36.27 19.87
N LYS A 123 55.50 -34.99 20.10
CA LYS A 123 56.00 -34.21 21.26
C LYS A 123 55.87 -32.68 20.99
N HIS A 124 55.97 -31.87 22.06
CA HIS A 124 56.26 -30.41 22.11
C HIS A 124 55.16 -29.37 21.83
N ARG A 125 55.39 -28.16 22.39
CA ARG A 125 54.40 -27.08 22.68
C ARG A 125 54.80 -25.75 22.03
N ALA A 126 53.80 -24.92 21.72
CA ALA A 126 53.86 -23.46 21.83
C ALA A 126 52.53 -22.94 22.43
N ARG A 127 52.34 -21.63 22.65
CA ARG A 127 51.31 -21.09 23.56
C ARG A 127 50.54 -19.88 22.99
N SER A 128 49.28 -19.74 23.44
CA SER A 128 48.45 -18.52 23.54
C SER A 128 48.11 -17.68 22.29
N GLY A 129 46.80 -17.50 22.05
CA GLY A 129 46.20 -16.50 21.17
C GLY A 129 44.67 -16.69 21.11
N ALA A 130 43.87 -15.68 21.48
CA ALA A 130 42.43 -15.83 21.71
C ALA A 130 41.57 -15.82 20.43
N GLU A 131 40.48 -16.61 20.44
CA GLU A 131 39.29 -16.39 19.60
C GLU A 131 38.02 -16.50 20.44
N SER A 132 36.94 -15.80 20.03
CA SER A 132 35.69 -15.74 20.79
C SER A 132 34.44 -15.79 19.89
N GLY A 133 33.74 -16.93 19.94
CA GLY A 133 32.27 -17.03 19.81
C GLY A 133 31.60 -16.62 18.50
N TRP A 134 31.37 -17.60 17.60
CA TRP A 134 30.34 -17.53 16.55
C TRP A 134 29.16 -18.47 16.89
N PRO A 135 27.91 -17.99 17.02
CA PRO A 135 26.75 -18.86 17.20
C PRO A 135 26.14 -19.37 15.88
N ASN A 136 26.19 -20.70 15.71
CA ASN A 136 25.23 -21.56 14.99
C ASN A 136 24.73 -21.18 13.58
N LYS A 137 25.37 -21.80 12.57
CA LYS A 137 24.79 -22.01 11.22
C LYS A 137 23.63 -23.02 11.29
N HIS A 138 22.37 -22.57 11.41
CA HIS A 138 21.22 -23.49 11.29
C HIS A 138 19.98 -22.98 10.54
N THR A 139 19.98 -21.74 10.05
CA THR A 139 18.83 -21.13 9.32
C THR A 139 19.06 -21.00 7.80
N LEU A 140 20.11 -21.62 7.26
CA LEU A 140 20.49 -21.58 5.84
C LEU A 140 20.41 -22.97 5.19
N ARG A 141 19.33 -23.73 5.46
CA ARG A 141 19.14 -25.08 4.92
C ARG A 141 17.68 -25.46 4.60
N ILE A 142 16.84 -24.45 4.35
CA ILE A 142 15.47 -24.61 3.85
C ILE A 142 15.22 -23.55 2.78
N LEU A 143 15.68 -23.83 1.54
CA LEU A 143 15.28 -23.24 0.24
C LEU A 143 16.27 -23.56 -0.92
N GLN A 144 17.08 -24.62 -0.83
CA GLN A 144 18.14 -24.90 -1.84
C GLN A 144 18.25 -26.37 -2.29
N ASP A 145 17.21 -27.17 -2.08
CA ASP A 145 17.09 -28.53 -2.62
C ASP A 145 15.65 -28.75 -3.12
N PHE A 146 15.43 -28.68 -4.45
CA PHE A 146 14.30 -29.31 -5.18
C PHE A 146 14.50 -29.18 -6.71
N SER A 147 15.46 -29.95 -7.24
CA SER A 147 15.59 -30.30 -8.66
C SER A 147 16.33 -31.63 -8.74
N ASN A 148 15.82 -32.58 -9.54
CA ASN A 148 16.18 -34.02 -9.53
C ASN A 148 15.64 -34.73 -8.26
N GLU A 149 15.10 -35.96 -8.27
CA GLU A 149 14.85 -36.98 -9.34
C GLU A 149 13.58 -37.82 -8.91
N PRO A 150 13.14 -38.91 -9.59
CA PRO A 150 11.71 -39.16 -9.84
C PRO A 150 11.03 -40.30 -9.03
N ASN A 151 9.74 -40.48 -9.33
CA ASN A 151 8.87 -41.64 -9.09
C ASN A 151 8.60 -42.09 -7.63
N SER A 152 7.41 -41.76 -7.14
CA SER A 152 6.68 -42.62 -6.19
C SER A 152 5.17 -42.59 -6.45
N ASN A 153 4.62 -43.73 -6.87
CA ASN A 153 3.17 -43.95 -6.89
C ASN A 153 2.70 -44.24 -5.46
N ILE A 154 1.79 -43.43 -4.92
CA ILE A 154 0.90 -43.80 -3.81
C ILE A 154 -0.41 -43.02 -3.96
N SER A 155 -1.53 -43.73 -3.88
CA SER A 155 -2.87 -43.13 -3.89
C SER A 155 -3.33 -42.82 -2.47
N SER A 156 -3.99 -41.68 -2.29
CA SER A 156 -4.76 -41.37 -1.08
C SER A 156 -6.16 -40.88 -1.48
N HIS A 157 -7.15 -41.75 -1.29
CA HIS A 157 -8.55 -41.39 -1.54
C HIS A 157 -9.03 -40.36 -0.50
N SER A 158 -9.45 -39.18 -0.97
CA SER A 158 -10.30 -38.29 -0.19
C SER A 158 -11.78 -38.61 -0.48
N LEU A 159 -12.59 -38.76 0.58
CA LEU A 159 -14.00 -39.10 0.48
C LEU A 159 -14.87 -37.83 0.43
N GLU A 160 -15.07 -37.26 -0.76
CA GLU A 160 -16.14 -36.28 -0.98
C GLU A 160 -17.46 -36.95 -1.41
N LYS A 161 -18.53 -36.58 -0.70
CA LYS A 161 -19.81 -37.31 -0.70
C LYS A 161 -20.78 -36.78 -1.75
N ASN A 162 -20.62 -37.26 -2.98
CA ASN A 162 -21.41 -36.89 -4.17
C ASN A 162 -22.95 -36.93 -3.96
N PRO A 163 -23.67 -35.79 -4.08
CA PRO A 163 -25.10 -35.78 -4.33
C PRO A 163 -25.35 -35.82 -5.86
N LYS A 164 -25.56 -37.04 -6.37
CA LYS A 164 -26.14 -37.43 -7.69
C LYS A 164 -26.01 -36.42 -8.85
N ALA A 165 -25.21 -36.80 -9.86
CA ALA A 165 -25.20 -36.11 -11.15
C ALA A 165 -26.56 -36.17 -11.86
N GLY A 166 -27.14 -34.99 -12.10
CA GLY A 166 -28.33 -34.75 -12.92
C GLY A 166 -28.36 -33.27 -13.36
N ASN A 167 -29.04 -32.99 -14.47
CA ASN A 167 -29.37 -31.65 -14.98
C ASN A 167 -28.21 -30.64 -15.27
N LYS A 168 -26.93 -31.05 -15.28
CA LYS A 168 -25.86 -30.18 -15.83
C LYS A 168 -25.96 -29.94 -17.34
N THR A 169 -26.62 -30.84 -18.08
CA THR A 169 -26.78 -30.74 -19.55
C THR A 169 -27.90 -29.78 -20.00
N GLU A 170 -28.84 -29.44 -19.11
CA GLU A 170 -29.91 -28.47 -19.43
C GLU A 170 -29.47 -27.02 -19.23
N ALA A 171 -28.58 -26.76 -18.26
CA ALA A 171 -28.05 -25.42 -17.99
C ALA A 171 -27.29 -24.84 -19.19
N PHE A 172 -26.43 -25.66 -19.83
CA PHE A 172 -25.73 -25.25 -21.06
C PHE A 172 -26.68 -25.00 -22.23
N LYS A 173 -27.68 -25.88 -22.44
CA LYS A 173 -28.68 -25.67 -23.49
C LYS A 173 -29.55 -24.43 -23.28
N ARG A 174 -29.81 -24.02 -22.02
CA ARG A 174 -30.49 -22.74 -21.74
C ARG A 174 -29.65 -21.53 -22.15
N LEU A 175 -28.34 -21.55 -21.94
CA LEU A 175 -27.44 -20.46 -22.35
C LEU A 175 -27.42 -20.28 -23.87
N GLU A 176 -27.31 -21.38 -24.63
CA GLU A 176 -27.37 -21.35 -26.11
C GLU A 176 -28.74 -20.86 -26.61
N HIS A 177 -29.84 -21.26 -25.97
CA HIS A 177 -31.18 -20.83 -26.39
C HIS A 177 -31.50 -19.35 -26.10
N TYR A 178 -30.91 -18.76 -25.05
CA TYR A 178 -31.03 -17.33 -24.79
C TYR A 178 -30.26 -16.49 -25.82
N ALA A 179 -29.08 -16.94 -26.25
CA ALA A 179 -28.28 -16.28 -27.28
C ALA A 179 -29.01 -16.16 -28.63
N GLN A 180 -29.92 -17.09 -28.96
CA GLN A 180 -30.70 -17.06 -30.22
C GLN A 180 -32.07 -16.37 -30.14
N ASN A 181 -32.58 -16.05 -28.94
CA ASN A 181 -33.90 -15.42 -28.77
C ASN A 181 -33.86 -13.91 -28.45
N GLY A 182 -32.68 -13.32 -28.23
CA GLY A 182 -32.53 -11.89 -27.94
C GLY A 182 -33.07 -10.95 -29.04
N ASP A 183 -32.93 -11.34 -30.30
CA ASP A 183 -33.27 -10.51 -31.48
C ASP A 183 -34.77 -10.23 -31.71
N LYS A 184 -35.67 -10.74 -30.85
CA LYS A 184 -37.13 -10.71 -31.11
C LYS A 184 -38.02 -10.09 -30.03
N LYS A 185 -37.54 -9.09 -29.27
CA LYS A 185 -38.41 -8.03 -28.67
C LYS A 185 -37.68 -6.84 -28.01
N ARG A 186 -37.44 -5.76 -28.78
CA ARG A 186 -37.56 -4.34 -28.29
C ARG A 186 -37.47 -3.30 -29.42
N ARG A 187 -38.61 -3.06 -30.09
CA ARG A 187 -39.01 -1.70 -30.54
C ARG A 187 -39.78 -1.06 -29.37
N PHE A 188 -39.83 0.25 -29.12
CA PHE A 188 -39.39 1.41 -29.89
C PHE A 188 -38.67 2.42 -28.98
N ILE A 189 -37.64 3.10 -29.50
CA ILE A 189 -37.57 4.58 -29.52
C ILE A 189 -37.18 4.97 -30.96
N GLN A 190 -37.66 6.12 -31.40
CA GLN A 190 -37.78 6.59 -32.79
C GLN A 190 -36.49 6.54 -33.63
N ASP A 191 -36.61 6.13 -34.90
CA ASP A 191 -35.49 6.05 -35.85
C ASP A 191 -34.82 7.41 -36.08
N THR A 192 -33.49 7.41 -36.16
CA THR A 192 -32.72 8.46 -36.83
C THR A 192 -31.65 7.80 -37.70
N VAL A 193 -31.79 8.00 -39.01
CA VAL A 193 -31.06 7.42 -40.15
C VAL A 193 -29.74 6.69 -39.82
N VAL A 194 -29.70 5.38 -40.10
CA VAL A 194 -28.46 4.58 -40.11
C VAL A 194 -27.55 5.03 -41.26
N THR A 195 -26.59 5.90 -40.98
CA THR A 195 -25.44 6.10 -41.85
C THR A 195 -24.48 4.92 -41.73
N LYS A 196 -24.09 4.36 -42.88
CA LYS A 196 -23.19 3.18 -42.96
C LYS A 196 -21.86 3.42 -42.26
N ASN A 197 -21.27 2.36 -41.70
CA ASN A 197 -19.95 2.37 -41.07
C ASN A 197 -18.89 3.08 -41.94
N ILE A 198 -18.55 4.31 -41.56
CA ILE A 198 -17.33 4.98 -41.97
C ILE A 198 -16.34 4.72 -40.83
N PRO A 199 -15.17 4.11 -41.05
CA PRO A 199 -14.15 3.99 -40.01
C PRO A 199 -13.76 5.41 -39.59
N VAL A 200 -13.84 5.70 -38.28
CA VAL A 200 -13.66 7.06 -37.74
C VAL A 200 -12.30 7.60 -38.17
N LYS A 201 -12.28 8.55 -39.11
CA LYS A 201 -11.08 9.25 -39.57
C LYS A 201 -10.67 10.29 -38.51
N GLY A 202 -10.11 9.79 -37.41
CA GLY A 202 -9.65 10.60 -36.30
C GLY A 202 -9.14 9.76 -35.14
N SER A 203 -8.62 10.43 -34.12
CA SER A 203 -8.27 9.83 -32.83
C SER A 203 -9.55 9.40 -32.08
N ARG A 204 -9.58 8.15 -31.60
CA ARG A 204 -10.66 7.68 -30.72
C ARG A 204 -10.54 8.36 -29.36
N LEU A 205 -9.32 8.63 -28.90
CA LEU A 205 -9.05 9.29 -27.62
C LEU A 205 -9.52 10.75 -27.60
N LEU A 206 -9.37 11.50 -28.70
CA LEU A 206 -9.98 12.83 -28.84
C LEU A 206 -11.50 12.73 -28.86
N ALA A 207 -12.07 11.81 -29.64
CA ALA A 207 -13.53 11.61 -29.68
C ALA A 207 -14.13 11.27 -28.29
N LEU A 208 -13.41 10.50 -27.46
CA LEU A 208 -13.80 10.24 -26.07
C LEU A 208 -13.90 11.53 -25.24
N PHE A 209 -12.85 12.36 -25.25
CA PHE A 209 -12.85 13.62 -24.51
C PHE A 209 -13.77 14.69 -25.12
N ASP A 210 -14.15 14.54 -26.39
CA ASP A 210 -15.18 15.36 -27.03
C ASP A 210 -16.63 14.95 -26.66
N HIS A 211 -16.84 13.73 -26.13
CA HIS A 211 -18.16 13.23 -25.77
C HIS A 211 -18.75 13.96 -24.53
N PRO A 212 -20.07 14.23 -24.46
CA PRO A 212 -20.66 15.02 -23.37
C PRO A 212 -20.38 14.51 -21.94
N LEU A 213 -20.24 13.19 -21.73
CA LEU A 213 -19.85 12.60 -20.43
C LEU A 213 -18.44 13.00 -19.95
N PHE A 214 -17.63 13.56 -20.84
CA PHE A 214 -16.29 14.09 -20.60
C PHE A 214 -16.24 15.63 -20.74
N LYS A 215 -17.38 16.31 -20.89
CA LYS A 215 -17.48 17.78 -20.90
C LYS A 215 -18.19 18.36 -19.67
N ARG A 216 -18.54 17.52 -18.70
CA ARG A 216 -19.06 17.94 -17.40
C ARG A 216 -18.02 18.77 -16.63
N ALA A 217 -18.45 19.91 -16.11
CA ALA A 217 -17.69 20.77 -15.20
C ALA A 217 -17.75 20.28 -13.74
N LEU A 218 -16.79 20.69 -12.92
CA LEU A 218 -16.88 20.55 -11.47
C LEU A 218 -17.88 21.56 -10.86
N PRO A 219 -18.32 21.35 -9.61
CA PRO A 219 -18.84 22.43 -8.78
C PRO A 219 -17.86 23.60 -8.71
N SER A 220 -18.38 24.83 -8.56
CA SER A 220 -17.55 26.03 -8.36
C SER A 220 -16.69 25.88 -7.11
N LEU A 221 -15.36 25.92 -7.28
CA LEU A 221 -14.41 25.76 -6.17
C LEU A 221 -14.40 27.01 -5.26
N THR A 222 -14.38 26.78 -3.96
CA THR A 222 -14.08 27.76 -2.91
C THR A 222 -12.65 27.57 -2.38
N ASP A 223 -12.17 28.48 -1.53
CA ASP A 223 -10.85 28.38 -0.88
C ASP A 223 -10.69 27.13 0.02
N GLU A 224 -11.80 26.53 0.46
CA GLU A 224 -11.84 25.25 1.20
C GLU A 224 -11.85 24.03 0.27
N ASP A 225 -11.98 24.24 -1.04
CA ASP A 225 -11.94 23.20 -2.07
C ASP A 225 -10.59 23.15 -2.79
N THR A 226 -9.75 24.18 -2.70
CA THR A 226 -8.35 24.14 -3.17
C THR A 226 -7.46 23.48 -2.13
N LEU A 227 -6.40 22.76 -2.53
CA LEU A 227 -5.46 22.19 -1.55
C LEU A 227 -4.58 23.27 -0.91
N PHE A 228 -4.19 24.28 -1.68
CA PHE A 228 -3.34 25.41 -1.27
C PHE A 228 -3.94 26.73 -1.75
N ASN A 229 -3.95 27.76 -0.90
CA ASN A 229 -4.34 29.11 -1.30
C ASN A 229 -3.10 29.90 -1.74
N VAL A 230 -3.04 30.23 -3.04
CA VAL A 230 -1.88 30.87 -3.69
C VAL A 230 -1.55 32.24 -3.10
N ASN A 231 -2.53 32.91 -2.46
CA ASN A 231 -2.34 34.24 -1.86
C ASN A 231 -1.74 34.21 -0.43
N THR A 232 -1.69 33.05 0.24
CA THR A 232 -1.25 32.94 1.65
C THR A 232 -0.25 31.82 1.91
N ASP A 233 -0.31 30.71 1.17
CA ASP A 233 0.31 29.45 1.61
C ASP A 233 1.62 29.12 0.87
N ILE A 234 1.84 29.69 -0.32
CA ILE A 234 2.97 29.34 -1.19
C ILE A 234 3.65 30.60 -1.76
N ARG A 235 4.80 30.94 -1.18
CA ARG A 235 5.91 31.53 -1.94
C ARG A 235 6.90 30.41 -2.25
N PHE A 236 7.21 30.20 -3.53
CA PHE A 236 8.33 29.34 -3.91
C PHE A 236 9.63 30.12 -3.69
N ASP A 237 10.30 29.82 -2.58
CA ASP A 237 11.58 30.38 -2.19
C ASP A 237 12.69 29.32 -2.43
N PRO A 238 13.61 29.53 -3.39
CA PRO A 238 14.69 28.60 -3.67
C PRO A 238 15.63 28.35 -2.47
N ASP A 239 15.81 29.36 -1.62
CA ASP A 239 16.79 29.33 -0.52
C ASP A 239 16.21 28.54 0.67
N ALA A 240 14.91 28.73 0.95
CA ALA A 240 14.19 27.93 1.95
C ALA A 240 14.09 26.43 1.57
N ALA A 241 14.12 26.11 0.27
CA ALA A 241 14.22 24.74 -0.22
C ALA A 241 15.61 24.12 0.00
N THR A 242 16.64 24.95 0.21
CA THR A 242 18.01 24.55 0.55
C THR A 242 18.20 24.39 2.06
N GLU A 243 17.65 25.27 2.90
CA GLU A 243 17.77 25.15 4.37
C GLU A 243 17.15 23.86 4.94
N ASN A 244 16.04 23.39 4.38
CA ASN A 244 15.38 22.16 4.84
C ASN A 244 16.14 20.85 4.50
N GLN A 245 17.28 20.94 3.79
CA GLN A 245 18.17 19.79 3.56
C GLN A 245 19.31 19.75 4.59
N GLU A 246 19.01 19.21 5.78
CA GLU A 246 19.98 18.99 6.88
C GLU A 246 20.99 17.84 6.58
N TRP A 247 21.55 17.84 5.37
CA TRP A 247 22.53 16.88 4.83
C TRP A 247 23.55 17.61 3.94
N HIS A 248 24.34 18.50 4.56
CA HIS A 248 25.21 19.48 3.89
C HIS A 248 25.92 18.98 2.62
N ALA A 249 25.81 19.78 1.57
CA ALA A 249 26.54 19.65 0.32
C ALA A 249 27.64 20.72 0.25
N GLU A 250 28.88 20.36 0.58
CA GLU A 250 30.02 21.14 0.08
C GLU A 250 30.26 20.78 -1.39
N GLY A 251 30.12 21.78 -2.26
CA GLY A 251 30.30 21.65 -3.71
C GLY A 251 29.53 22.74 -4.45
N ASN A 252 30.23 23.56 -5.21
CA ASN A 252 29.67 24.74 -5.90
C ASN A 252 28.45 24.37 -6.76
N MET A 253 27.30 24.92 -6.43
CA MET A 253 26.16 25.03 -7.35
C MET A 253 26.23 26.41 -8.01
N GLU A 254 25.99 26.46 -9.33
CA GLU A 254 25.71 27.71 -10.02
C GLU A 254 24.31 28.17 -9.62
N GLU A 255 24.23 29.37 -9.07
CA GLU A 255 23.07 29.91 -8.34
C GLU A 255 21.99 30.40 -9.32
N TYR A 256 20.85 29.71 -9.39
CA TYR A 256 19.73 30.10 -10.24
C TYR A 256 18.86 31.16 -9.55
N THR A 257 19.27 32.42 -9.63
CA THR A 257 18.52 33.58 -9.14
C THR A 257 17.49 34.08 -10.17
N PRO A 258 16.16 33.95 -9.93
CA PRO A 258 15.13 34.45 -10.84
C PRO A 258 14.88 35.94 -10.58
N THR A 259 15.50 36.82 -11.37
CA THR A 259 15.28 38.27 -11.26
C THR A 259 13.96 38.71 -11.91
N GLY A 260 12.85 38.60 -11.17
CA GLY A 260 11.55 39.13 -11.57
C GLY A 260 10.43 38.75 -10.59
N GLU A 261 9.27 39.41 -10.67
CA GLU A 261 8.09 38.99 -9.91
C GLU A 261 7.58 37.63 -10.42
N LEU A 262 7.64 36.61 -9.57
CA LEU A 262 7.20 35.25 -9.88
C LEU A 262 5.67 35.18 -9.99
N THR A 263 5.15 35.30 -11.21
CA THR A 263 3.75 35.02 -11.53
C THR A 263 3.49 33.50 -11.48
N ALA A 264 2.28 33.07 -11.13
CA ALA A 264 1.97 31.66 -10.91
C ALA A 264 2.18 30.74 -12.14
N ASP A 265 2.19 31.30 -13.35
CA ASP A 265 2.50 30.57 -14.59
C ASP A 265 4.01 30.33 -14.82
N SER A 266 4.89 31.03 -14.10
CA SER A 266 6.35 30.82 -14.13
C SER A 266 6.81 29.61 -13.31
N TYR A 267 5.95 29.08 -12.43
CA TYR A 267 6.27 27.95 -11.56
C TYR A 267 6.51 26.64 -12.34
N PRO A 268 7.39 25.75 -11.85
CA PRO A 268 7.65 24.45 -12.50
C PRO A 268 6.39 23.57 -12.52
N ASN A 269 6.27 22.68 -13.52
CA ASN A 269 5.04 21.93 -13.78
C ASN A 269 4.60 21.04 -12.60
N TRP A 270 5.53 20.56 -11.76
CA TRP A 270 5.19 19.81 -10.55
C TRP A 270 4.48 20.68 -9.50
N LEU A 271 4.87 21.95 -9.36
CA LEU A 271 4.25 22.89 -8.43
C LEU A 271 2.91 23.38 -8.99
N ARG A 272 2.83 23.64 -10.30
CA ARG A 272 1.57 23.94 -11.01
C ARG A 272 0.57 22.76 -10.97
N PHE A 273 1.07 21.53 -10.87
CA PHE A 273 0.26 20.35 -10.55
C PHE A 273 -0.21 20.37 -9.08
N HIS A 274 0.68 20.61 -8.11
CA HIS A 274 0.35 20.64 -6.68
C HIS A 274 -0.73 21.67 -6.32
N ILE A 275 -0.64 22.90 -6.86
CA ILE A 275 -1.66 23.95 -6.64
C ILE A 275 -2.98 23.68 -7.38
N GLY A 276 -2.98 22.80 -8.39
CA GLY A 276 -4.16 22.40 -9.15
C GLY A 276 -5.03 21.33 -8.46
N ILE A 277 -4.53 20.73 -7.37
CA ILE A 277 -5.25 19.71 -6.61
C ILE A 277 -6.42 20.37 -5.85
N ASN A 278 -7.62 19.81 -6.01
CA ASN A 278 -8.85 20.30 -5.36
C ASN A 278 -9.68 19.14 -4.79
N ARG A 279 -10.78 19.45 -4.10
CA ARG A 279 -11.66 18.49 -3.39
C ARG A 279 -12.11 17.29 -4.24
N TYR A 280 -12.26 17.46 -5.55
CA TYR A 280 -12.94 16.51 -6.43
C TYR A 280 -11.99 15.72 -7.35
N GLU A 281 -10.78 16.23 -7.60
CA GLU A 281 -9.83 15.66 -8.56
C GLU A 281 -8.38 16.03 -8.23
N LEU A 282 -7.46 15.13 -8.60
CA LEU A 282 -6.02 15.37 -8.47
C LEU A 282 -5.49 16.25 -9.63
N TYR A 283 -6.18 16.27 -10.78
CA TYR A 283 -5.87 17.13 -11.92
C TYR A 283 -7.07 17.31 -12.87
N SER A 284 -7.14 18.47 -13.53
CA SER A 284 -8.21 18.77 -14.49
C SER A 284 -8.02 18.15 -15.86
N ARG A 285 -9.13 17.78 -16.51
CA ARG A 285 -9.18 16.96 -17.74
C ARG A 285 -8.39 17.54 -18.91
N HIS A 286 -8.42 18.87 -19.09
CA HIS A 286 -7.77 19.58 -20.20
C HIS A 286 -6.51 20.34 -19.74
N ASN A 287 -5.80 19.82 -18.74
CA ASN A 287 -4.66 20.50 -18.16
C ASN A 287 -3.34 20.26 -18.91
N LEU A 288 -2.89 21.27 -19.66
CA LEU A 288 -1.59 21.25 -20.37
C LEU A 288 -0.39 21.08 -19.43
N VAL A 289 -0.51 21.43 -18.14
CA VAL A 289 0.53 21.20 -17.12
C VAL A 289 0.79 19.71 -16.92
N ILE A 290 -0.20 18.84 -17.10
CA ILE A 290 -0.02 17.39 -16.89
C ILE A 290 0.77 16.78 -18.06
N ASP A 291 0.41 17.10 -19.31
CA ASP A 291 1.20 16.66 -20.46
C ASP A 291 2.58 17.35 -20.52
N ALA A 292 2.79 18.50 -19.84
CA ALA A 292 4.11 19.07 -19.58
C ALA A 292 4.89 18.31 -18.50
N LEU A 293 4.29 18.04 -17.34
CA LEU A 293 4.90 17.28 -16.24
C LEU A 293 5.31 15.86 -16.65
N LEU A 294 4.51 15.19 -17.49
CA LEU A 294 4.87 13.89 -18.07
C LEU A 294 6.15 13.98 -18.93
N ARG A 295 6.38 15.10 -19.64
CA ARG A 295 7.63 15.36 -20.36
C ARG A 295 8.78 15.67 -19.39
N ASP A 296 8.55 16.48 -18.36
CA ASP A 296 9.56 16.78 -17.33
C ASP A 296 10.08 15.50 -16.67
N LEU A 297 9.20 14.59 -16.22
CA LEU A 297 9.60 13.28 -15.65
C LEU A 297 10.52 12.49 -16.60
N VAL A 298 10.26 12.59 -17.90
CA VAL A 298 10.93 11.84 -18.98
C VAL A 298 12.24 12.47 -19.45
N SER A 299 12.44 13.78 -19.33
CA SER A 299 13.64 14.47 -19.84
C SER A 299 14.43 15.29 -18.82
N GLN A 300 13.86 15.67 -17.68
CA GLN A 300 14.55 16.53 -16.72
C GLN A 300 15.74 15.81 -16.09
N ARG A 301 16.85 16.55 -15.91
CA ARG A 301 18.07 16.03 -15.30
C ARG A 301 17.81 15.61 -13.85
N ILE A 302 18.18 14.38 -13.51
CA ILE A 302 18.22 13.88 -12.13
C ILE A 302 19.48 14.46 -11.46
N THR A 303 19.34 14.96 -10.23
CA THR A 303 20.41 15.60 -9.45
C THR A 303 20.70 14.91 -8.14
N SER A 304 19.75 14.14 -7.60
CA SER A 304 19.94 13.31 -6.40
C SER A 304 19.02 12.10 -6.43
N VAL A 305 19.51 10.97 -5.90
CA VAL A 305 18.73 9.74 -5.75
C VAL A 305 18.86 9.19 -4.33
N ALA A 306 17.72 8.85 -3.73
CA ALA A 306 17.66 8.19 -2.41
C ALA A 306 16.77 6.94 -2.48
N MET A 307 16.97 5.99 -1.57
CA MET A 307 16.10 4.82 -1.44
C MET A 307 14.94 5.13 -0.49
N LYS A 308 13.71 4.74 -0.85
CA LYS A 308 12.57 4.94 0.06
C LYS A 308 12.65 3.98 1.24
N SER A 309 12.84 4.52 2.44
CA SER A 309 12.81 3.75 3.68
C SER A 309 11.47 3.05 3.93
N GLY A 310 11.53 1.87 4.54
CA GLY A 310 10.37 1.09 4.96
C GLY A 310 9.48 0.54 3.82
N GLY A 311 9.97 0.52 2.57
CA GLY A 311 9.24 -0.07 1.44
C GLY A 311 9.20 -1.60 1.49
N THR A 312 8.07 -2.19 1.08
CA THR A 312 7.96 -3.65 0.89
C THR A 312 8.88 -4.13 -0.22
N GLN A 313 8.80 -3.51 -1.41
CA GLN A 313 9.70 -3.74 -2.53
C GLN A 313 10.51 -2.48 -2.85
N LEU A 314 11.50 -2.59 -3.74
CA LEU A 314 12.43 -1.52 -4.08
C LEU A 314 11.71 -0.33 -4.74
N LYS A 315 11.75 0.83 -4.08
CA LYS A 315 11.28 2.12 -4.60
C LYS A 315 12.37 3.16 -4.35
N LEU A 316 12.74 3.92 -5.39
CA LEU A 316 13.69 5.03 -5.26
C LEU A 316 12.96 6.38 -5.33
N ILE A 317 13.54 7.40 -4.72
CA ILE A 317 13.11 8.80 -4.82
C ILE A 317 14.14 9.51 -5.70
N MET A 318 13.68 9.99 -6.84
CA MET A 318 14.48 10.78 -7.78
C MET A 318 14.16 12.26 -7.54
N THR A 319 15.18 13.08 -7.31
CA THR A 319 15.08 14.55 -7.29
C THR A 319 15.66 15.11 -8.57
N PHE A 320 14.95 16.07 -9.17
CA PHE A 320 15.31 16.70 -10.44
C PHE A 320 15.93 18.10 -10.26
N GLN A 321 16.57 18.60 -11.31
CA GLN A 321 17.18 19.94 -11.35
C GLN A 321 16.19 21.10 -11.11
N ASN A 322 14.88 20.89 -11.31
CA ASN A 322 13.84 21.89 -10.99
C ASN A 322 13.20 21.64 -9.61
N TYR A 323 13.93 21.03 -8.67
CA TYR A 323 13.52 20.66 -7.31
C TYR A 323 12.35 19.65 -7.20
N GLY A 324 11.68 19.32 -8.30
CA GLY A 324 10.61 18.33 -8.33
C GLY A 324 11.11 16.93 -7.99
N GLN A 325 10.21 16.09 -7.47
CA GLN A 325 10.51 14.71 -7.10
C GLN A 325 9.59 13.70 -7.79
N ALA A 326 10.10 12.50 -7.99
CA ALA A 326 9.33 11.35 -8.49
C ALA A 326 9.70 10.05 -7.78
N LEU A 327 8.70 9.20 -7.60
CA LEU A 327 8.86 7.84 -7.11
C LEU A 327 9.18 6.93 -8.30
N PHE A 328 10.40 6.40 -8.32
CA PHE A 328 10.85 5.46 -9.34
C PHE A 328 10.58 4.02 -8.91
N LYS A 329 9.87 3.27 -9.76
CA LYS A 329 9.75 1.81 -9.69
C LYS A 329 10.43 1.19 -10.92
N PRO A 330 11.51 0.41 -10.76
CA PRO A 330 12.21 -0.22 -11.87
C PRO A 330 11.45 -1.42 -12.45
N MET A 331 11.87 -1.88 -13.63
CA MET A 331 11.52 -3.17 -14.18
C MET A 331 11.93 -4.32 -13.25
N LYS A 332 10.95 -5.17 -12.88
CA LYS A 332 11.18 -6.44 -12.16
C LYS A 332 10.83 -7.70 -12.98
N GLN A 333 10.01 -7.55 -14.02
CA GLN A 333 9.55 -8.61 -14.93
C GLN A 333 9.44 -8.08 -16.36
N THR A 334 9.42 -8.98 -17.34
CA THR A 334 9.18 -8.62 -18.75
C THR A 334 7.68 -8.45 -19.04
N ARG A 335 7.34 -7.92 -20.21
CA ARG A 335 5.99 -7.49 -20.57
C ARG A 335 5.07 -8.65 -20.95
N GLU A 336 5.68 -9.82 -21.16
CA GLU A 336 5.09 -11.11 -21.54
C GLU A 336 4.95 -12.06 -20.33
N GLN A 337 5.45 -11.68 -19.16
CA GLN A 337 5.47 -12.52 -17.96
C GLN A 337 4.23 -12.31 -17.09
N GLU A 338 3.27 -13.24 -17.18
CA GLU A 338 2.22 -13.35 -16.18
C GLU A 338 2.79 -13.76 -14.80
N THR A 339 2.16 -13.33 -13.70
CA THR A 339 2.45 -13.89 -12.37
C THR A 339 2.11 -15.38 -12.37
N PRO A 340 2.90 -16.28 -11.75
CA PRO A 340 2.49 -17.67 -11.56
C PRO A 340 1.12 -17.80 -10.87
N PRO A 341 0.35 -18.86 -11.14
CA PRO A 341 -0.94 -19.08 -10.49
C PRO A 341 -0.80 -19.24 -8.97
N ASP A 342 0.26 -19.90 -8.50
CA ASP A 342 0.54 -20.20 -7.09
C ASP A 342 0.98 -18.98 -6.25
N PHE A 343 1.23 -17.83 -6.89
CA PHE A 343 1.61 -16.59 -6.20
C PHE A 343 0.38 -15.93 -5.58
N PHE A 344 0.34 -15.89 -4.24
CA PHE A 344 -0.58 -15.05 -3.49
C PHE A 344 -0.37 -13.57 -3.84
N TYR A 345 -1.43 -12.76 -3.77
CA TYR A 345 -1.43 -11.32 -4.08
C TYR A 345 -0.29 -10.53 -3.41
N PHE A 346 0.00 -10.79 -2.13
CA PHE A 346 1.08 -10.14 -1.38
C PHE A 346 2.50 -10.53 -1.86
N SER A 347 2.64 -11.64 -2.59
CA SER A 347 3.89 -12.16 -3.17
C SER A 347 4.08 -11.83 -4.65
N ASP A 348 3.16 -11.11 -5.31
CA ASP A 348 3.40 -10.58 -6.66
C ASP A 348 4.56 -9.55 -6.64
N PHE A 349 5.07 -9.17 -7.80
CA PHE A 349 6.04 -8.08 -7.93
C PHE A 349 5.34 -6.76 -8.21
N GLU A 350 5.93 -5.65 -7.78
CA GLU A 350 5.56 -4.32 -8.31
C GLU A 350 6.22 -4.10 -9.67
N ARG A 351 5.43 -3.60 -10.63
CA ARG A 351 5.80 -3.48 -12.05
C ARG A 351 5.65 -2.03 -12.52
N HIS A 352 6.64 -1.56 -13.26
CA HIS A 352 6.67 -0.19 -13.77
C HIS A 352 5.54 0.11 -14.77
N ASN A 353 5.28 -0.84 -15.69
CA ASN A 353 4.25 -0.70 -16.71
C ASN A 353 2.83 -0.62 -16.11
N ALA A 354 2.61 -1.28 -14.97
CA ALA A 354 1.33 -1.23 -14.26
C ALA A 354 1.04 0.15 -13.66
N GLU A 355 2.03 0.88 -13.13
CA GLU A 355 1.83 2.26 -12.66
C GLU A 355 1.53 3.23 -13.82
N ILE A 356 2.24 3.09 -14.95
CA ILE A 356 2.01 3.91 -16.16
C ILE A 356 0.61 3.63 -16.72
N ALA A 357 0.24 2.36 -16.89
CA ALA A 357 -1.07 1.99 -17.42
C ALA A 357 -2.22 2.34 -16.46
N ALA A 358 -2.01 2.26 -15.14
CA ALA A 358 -2.97 2.71 -14.14
C ALA A 358 -3.29 4.21 -14.29
N PHE A 359 -2.29 5.07 -14.46
CA PHE A 359 -2.51 6.51 -14.70
C PHE A 359 -3.30 6.78 -16.00
N HIS A 360 -2.96 6.09 -17.09
CA HIS A 360 -3.68 6.25 -18.36
C HIS A 360 -5.13 5.74 -18.30
N LEU A 361 -5.38 4.65 -17.56
CA LEU A 361 -6.72 4.09 -17.32
C LEU A 361 -7.57 5.01 -16.43
N ASP A 362 -7.00 5.52 -15.33
CA ASP A 362 -7.64 6.48 -14.42
C ASP A 362 -8.03 7.78 -15.13
N ARG A 363 -7.24 8.19 -16.13
CA ARG A 363 -7.55 9.31 -17.04
C ARG A 363 -8.66 9.00 -18.05
N ILE A 364 -8.74 7.76 -18.57
CA ILE A 364 -9.77 7.32 -19.55
C ILE A 364 -11.13 7.05 -18.89
N LEU A 365 -11.15 6.51 -17.67
CA LEU A 365 -12.34 6.42 -16.82
C LEU A 365 -12.76 7.80 -16.27
N ASP A 366 -11.85 8.78 -16.38
CA ASP A 366 -11.97 10.13 -15.83
C ASP A 366 -12.26 10.12 -14.32
N PHE A 367 -11.54 9.26 -13.60
CA PHE A 367 -11.47 9.32 -12.14
C PHE A 367 -10.48 10.40 -11.70
N ARG A 368 -9.33 10.50 -12.37
CA ARG A 368 -8.30 11.54 -12.19
C ARG A 368 -7.78 11.63 -10.75
N ARG A 369 -7.39 10.47 -10.21
CA ARG A 369 -6.96 10.23 -8.82
C ARG A 369 -5.59 9.53 -8.70
N VAL A 370 -5.01 9.05 -9.81
CA VAL A 370 -3.63 8.56 -9.86
C VAL A 370 -2.70 9.76 -10.16
N PRO A 371 -1.58 9.97 -9.43
CA PRO A 371 -0.58 10.99 -9.79
C PRO A 371 -0.01 10.76 -11.21
N PRO A 372 0.41 11.80 -11.96
CA PRO A 372 1.00 11.62 -13.28
C PRO A 372 2.20 10.67 -13.27
N VAL A 373 2.17 9.61 -14.10
CA VAL A 373 3.24 8.62 -14.22
C VAL A 373 3.72 8.53 -15.66
N ALA A 374 5.04 8.52 -15.86
CA ALA A 374 5.66 8.32 -17.17
C ALA A 374 6.83 7.32 -17.11
N GLY A 375 7.07 6.61 -18.22
CA GLY A 375 8.16 5.67 -18.40
C GLY A 375 9.47 6.34 -18.83
N ARG A 376 10.58 5.91 -18.21
CA ARG A 376 11.93 6.38 -18.57
C ARG A 376 12.93 5.23 -18.56
N LEU A 377 13.81 5.22 -19.57
CA LEU A 377 15.02 4.43 -19.61
C LEU A 377 16.13 5.24 -18.93
N LEU A 378 16.73 4.71 -17.86
CA LEU A 378 17.76 5.37 -17.07
C LEU A 378 19.12 4.69 -17.25
N ASN A 379 20.19 5.48 -17.35
CA ASN A 379 21.55 4.98 -17.20
C ASN A 379 21.85 4.75 -15.71
N MET A 380 21.95 3.48 -15.31
CA MET A 380 22.13 3.04 -13.91
C MET A 380 23.39 3.61 -13.26
N THR A 381 24.43 3.87 -14.06
CA THR A 381 25.67 4.50 -13.59
C THR A 381 25.44 5.99 -13.34
N LYS A 382 25.14 6.75 -14.39
CA LYS A 382 25.13 8.22 -14.42
C LYS A 382 23.90 8.87 -13.80
N GLU A 383 22.76 8.19 -13.76
CA GLU A 383 21.48 8.71 -13.26
C GLU A 383 21.03 8.08 -11.94
N ILE A 384 21.67 7.00 -11.47
CA ILE A 384 21.33 6.32 -10.21
C ILE A 384 22.53 6.20 -9.27
N LYS A 385 23.54 5.39 -9.63
CA LYS A 385 24.71 5.08 -8.79
C LYS A 385 25.54 6.32 -8.43
N ASP A 386 25.82 7.16 -9.41
CA ASP A 386 26.69 8.33 -9.23
C ASP A 386 25.93 9.56 -8.73
N MET A 387 24.59 9.51 -8.77
CA MET A 387 23.70 10.56 -8.24
C MET A 387 23.21 10.27 -6.81
N THR A 388 23.57 9.13 -6.20
CA THR A 388 23.15 8.80 -4.83
C THR A 388 24.22 9.07 -3.78
N ARG A 389 23.81 9.72 -2.70
CA ARG A 389 24.58 9.83 -1.44
C ARG A 389 24.19 8.75 -0.43
N ASP A 390 23.18 7.94 -0.73
CA ASP A 390 22.71 6.86 0.16
C ASP A 390 23.70 5.69 0.14
N LYS A 391 24.49 5.61 1.20
CA LYS A 391 25.49 4.56 1.42
C LYS A 391 24.90 3.15 1.59
N LYS A 392 23.58 2.99 1.78
CA LYS A 392 22.91 1.68 1.69
C LYS A 392 22.72 1.30 0.23
N LEU A 393 22.01 2.13 -0.54
CA LEU A 393 21.74 1.92 -1.96
C LEU A 393 23.04 1.72 -2.77
N TRP A 394 24.00 2.63 -2.63
CA TRP A 394 25.27 2.63 -3.37
C TRP A 394 26.07 1.33 -3.20
N LYS A 395 26.07 0.75 -1.99
CA LYS A 395 26.79 -0.51 -1.68
C LYS A 395 26.18 -1.75 -2.34
N THR A 396 24.96 -1.66 -2.88
CA THR A 396 24.30 -2.79 -3.56
C THR A 396 24.63 -2.88 -5.05
N PHE A 397 25.39 -1.92 -5.60
CA PHE A 397 25.83 -1.97 -6.99
C PHE A 397 26.99 -2.94 -7.19
N PHE A 398 26.88 -3.81 -8.19
CA PHE A 398 27.91 -4.77 -8.58
C PHE A 398 27.92 -5.01 -10.10
N ILE A 399 28.96 -5.69 -10.59
CA ILE A 399 29.05 -6.16 -11.97
C ILE A 399 28.75 -7.67 -11.96
N SER A 400 27.79 -8.09 -12.79
CA SER A 400 27.42 -9.51 -12.96
C SER A 400 28.47 -10.30 -13.76
N PRO A 401 28.45 -11.66 -13.70
CA PRO A 401 29.29 -12.49 -14.57
C PRO A 401 29.08 -12.27 -16.08
N ALA A 402 27.96 -11.67 -16.48
CA ALA A 402 27.67 -11.26 -17.85
C ALA A 402 28.19 -9.84 -18.19
N ASN A 403 29.01 -9.24 -17.33
CA ASN A 403 29.55 -7.88 -17.43
C ASN A 403 28.48 -6.75 -17.47
N ASN A 404 27.25 -7.03 -17.05
CA ASN A 404 26.20 -6.03 -16.88
C ASN A 404 26.26 -5.43 -15.46
N ILE A 405 25.94 -4.14 -15.33
CA ILE A 405 25.80 -3.45 -14.05
C ILE A 405 24.45 -3.82 -13.41
N CYS A 406 24.47 -4.15 -12.13
CA CYS A 406 23.32 -4.59 -11.36
C CYS A 406 23.23 -3.90 -9.99
N PHE A 407 22.03 -3.79 -9.44
CA PHE A 407 21.79 -3.36 -8.05
C PHE A 407 20.51 -3.97 -7.46
N TYR A 408 20.37 -3.98 -6.13
CA TYR A 408 19.20 -4.58 -5.47
C TYR A 408 18.61 -3.76 -4.30
N GLY A 409 19.35 -2.79 -3.75
CA GLY A 409 18.88 -1.94 -2.64
C GLY A 409 18.61 -2.70 -1.33
N GLU A 410 17.85 -2.08 -0.44
CA GLU A 410 17.51 -2.60 0.89
C GLU A 410 16.01 -2.39 1.14
N CYS A 411 15.24 -3.47 1.00
CA CYS A 411 13.80 -3.54 1.27
C CYS A 411 13.45 -4.96 1.76
N SER A 412 12.20 -5.20 2.19
CA SER A 412 11.85 -6.48 2.83
C SER A 412 11.54 -7.64 1.86
N TYR A 413 11.13 -7.36 0.62
CA TYR A 413 10.79 -8.35 -0.41
C TYR A 413 11.57 -8.07 -1.71
N TYR A 414 12.33 -9.06 -2.19
CA TYR A 414 13.04 -9.02 -3.48
C TYR A 414 14.06 -7.86 -3.60
N CYS A 415 14.83 -7.65 -2.53
CA CYS A 415 16.02 -6.77 -2.46
C CYS A 415 17.24 -7.56 -1.98
N SER A 416 17.76 -8.41 -2.87
CA SER A 416 18.90 -9.31 -2.63
C SER A 416 19.59 -9.65 -3.95
N THR A 417 20.79 -10.22 -3.92
CA THR A 417 21.62 -10.47 -5.12
C THR A 417 20.93 -11.37 -6.14
N GLU A 418 20.18 -12.37 -5.70
CA GLU A 418 19.40 -13.29 -6.55
C GLU A 418 18.11 -12.66 -7.12
N HIS A 419 17.71 -11.48 -6.63
CA HIS A 419 16.62 -10.65 -7.17
C HIS A 419 17.13 -9.32 -7.74
N ALA A 420 18.43 -9.23 -8.04
CA ALA A 420 19.07 -7.99 -8.49
C ALA A 420 18.60 -7.55 -9.87
N LEU A 421 18.53 -6.24 -10.04
CA LEU A 421 18.06 -5.57 -11.25
C LEU A 421 19.28 -5.17 -12.07
N CYS A 422 19.43 -5.81 -13.23
CA CYS A 422 20.59 -5.68 -14.11
C CYS A 422 20.24 -4.97 -15.41
N GLY A 423 21.11 -4.07 -15.85
CA GLY A 423 21.00 -3.41 -17.15
C GLY A 423 21.52 -4.28 -18.31
N LYS A 424 21.52 -3.70 -19.52
CA LYS A 424 22.12 -4.31 -20.73
C LYS A 424 22.89 -3.27 -21.56
N PRO A 425 24.14 -2.91 -21.19
CA PRO A 425 24.87 -3.35 -20.01
C PRO A 425 24.54 -2.53 -18.75
N ASP A 426 24.14 -1.27 -18.89
CA ASP A 426 23.98 -0.31 -17.79
C ASP A 426 22.73 0.58 -17.88
N GLN A 427 21.77 0.23 -18.74
CA GLN A 427 20.46 0.88 -18.82
C GLN A 427 19.34 0.00 -18.27
N ILE A 428 18.41 0.60 -17.51
CA ILE A 428 17.21 -0.05 -16.96
C ILE A 428 15.97 0.81 -17.21
N GLU A 429 14.85 0.16 -17.54
CA GLU A 429 13.55 0.85 -17.67
C GLU A 429 12.79 0.90 -16.33
N GLY A 430 11.97 1.94 -16.16
CA GLY A 430 11.08 2.06 -15.01
C GLY A 430 10.12 3.23 -15.11
N SER A 431 9.22 3.32 -14.14
CA SER A 431 8.15 4.32 -14.09
C SER A 431 8.49 5.38 -13.06
N LEU A 432 8.36 6.65 -13.44
CA LEU A 432 8.47 7.80 -12.58
C LEU A 432 7.07 8.35 -12.31
N ALA A 433 6.56 8.13 -11.10
CA ALA A 433 5.32 8.74 -10.63
C ALA A 433 5.65 10.08 -9.96
N ALA A 434 5.04 11.19 -10.42
CA ALA A 434 5.20 12.50 -9.79
C ALA A 434 4.83 12.44 -8.31
N PHE A 435 5.67 13.04 -7.45
CA PHE A 435 5.34 13.14 -6.03
C PHE A 435 4.08 13.98 -5.83
N LEU A 436 3.23 13.52 -4.90
CA LEU A 436 2.25 14.37 -4.24
C LEU A 436 2.98 15.41 -3.36
N PRO A 437 2.31 16.49 -2.94
CA PRO A 437 2.94 17.46 -2.03
C PRO A 437 3.39 16.82 -0.73
N ASP A 438 4.37 17.44 -0.08
CA ASP A 438 4.94 16.92 1.17
C ASP A 438 3.88 16.87 2.29
N LEU A 439 4.00 15.87 3.16
CA LEU A 439 3.07 15.64 4.28
C LEU A 439 3.12 16.75 5.35
N ALA A 440 4.19 17.54 5.40
CA ALA A 440 4.28 18.75 6.23
C ALA A 440 3.36 19.88 5.71
N LEU A 441 3.13 19.96 4.40
CA LEU A 441 2.32 20.99 3.74
C LEU A 441 0.88 20.51 3.49
N ALA A 442 0.72 19.31 2.92
CA ALA A 442 -0.57 18.68 2.66
C ALA A 442 -0.63 17.28 3.28
N LYS A 443 -1.05 17.22 4.54
CA LYS A 443 -1.30 15.97 5.25
C LYS A 443 -2.29 15.09 4.49
N ARG A 444 -2.02 13.79 4.49
CA ARG A 444 -2.91 12.76 3.94
C ARG A 444 -3.26 11.77 5.02
N LYS A 445 -4.54 11.39 5.07
CA LYS A 445 -5.07 10.40 6.00
C LYS A 445 -5.14 9.04 5.29
N THR A 446 -4.37 8.08 5.78
CA THR A 446 -4.46 6.68 5.35
C THR A 446 -5.66 6.01 6.03
N TRP A 447 -6.49 5.34 5.23
CA TRP A 447 -7.65 4.57 5.67
C TRP A 447 -7.45 3.09 5.35
N ARG A 448 -7.90 2.19 6.22
CA ARG A 448 -8.01 0.75 5.90
C ARG A 448 -9.23 0.53 5.01
N ASN A 449 -9.03 -0.14 3.88
CA ASN A 449 -10.14 -0.61 3.05
C ASN A 449 -10.94 -1.66 3.85
N PRO A 450 -12.29 -1.62 3.93
CA PRO A 450 -13.07 -2.68 4.56
C PRO A 450 -12.75 -4.05 3.93
N TRP A 451 -12.79 -4.10 2.59
CA TRP A 451 -12.45 -5.27 1.76
C TRP A 451 -10.95 -5.55 1.63
N ARG A 452 -10.13 -5.07 2.57
CA ARG A 452 -8.75 -5.54 2.71
C ARG A 452 -8.75 -7.06 2.89
N ARG A 453 -8.05 -7.78 2.01
CA ARG A 453 -7.79 -9.23 2.11
C ARG A 453 -7.10 -9.60 3.43
N SER A 454 -7.00 -10.89 3.75
CA SER A 454 -6.40 -11.32 5.02
C SER A 454 -4.90 -11.02 5.14
N TYR A 455 -4.14 -11.10 4.04
CA TYR A 455 -2.67 -11.19 3.98
C TYR A 455 -2.13 -12.44 4.71
N HIS A 456 -2.89 -13.54 4.70
CA HIS A 456 -2.50 -14.80 5.32
C HIS A 456 -3.03 -16.01 4.54
N LYS A 457 -2.13 -16.92 4.14
CA LYS A 457 -2.37 -18.07 3.23
C LYS A 457 -3.56 -18.98 3.58
N ARG A 458 -4.01 -19.00 4.84
CA ARG A 458 -5.05 -19.92 5.35
C ARG A 458 -6.21 -19.23 6.07
N LYS A 459 -6.20 -17.90 6.21
CA LYS A 459 -7.29 -17.14 6.87
C LYS A 459 -8.07 -16.40 5.78
N LYS A 460 -9.38 -16.57 5.76
CA LYS A 460 -10.30 -15.70 5.02
C LYS A 460 -10.52 -14.37 5.77
N ALA A 461 -10.76 -13.29 5.03
CA ALA A 461 -11.31 -12.05 5.57
C ALA A 461 -12.82 -12.20 5.87
N GLU A 462 -13.41 -11.29 6.65
CA GLU A 462 -14.84 -11.36 6.99
C GLU A 462 -15.73 -11.35 5.73
N TRP A 463 -15.47 -10.45 4.78
CA TRP A 463 -16.17 -10.38 3.49
C TRP A 463 -15.98 -11.60 2.56
N GLU A 464 -15.04 -12.50 2.84
CA GLU A 464 -14.84 -13.76 2.09
C GLU A 464 -15.68 -14.93 2.66
N VAL A 465 -16.44 -14.69 3.75
CA VAL A 465 -17.34 -15.66 4.41
C VAL A 465 -18.75 -15.11 4.65
N ASP A 466 -18.90 -13.80 4.84
CA ASP A 466 -20.18 -13.13 5.02
C ASP A 466 -20.67 -12.52 3.69
N PRO A 467 -21.82 -12.97 3.14
CA PRO A 467 -22.39 -12.40 1.92
C PRO A 467 -22.96 -10.98 2.13
N ASP A 468 -23.47 -10.68 3.33
CA ASP A 468 -24.21 -9.44 3.65
C ASP A 468 -23.31 -8.36 4.25
N TYR A 469 -21.99 -8.60 4.27
CA TYR A 469 -20.95 -7.73 4.87
C TYR A 469 -21.06 -6.24 4.51
N CYS A 470 -21.53 -5.89 3.30
CA CYS A 470 -21.69 -4.48 2.95
C CYS A 470 -22.79 -3.77 3.76
N GLU A 471 -23.78 -4.47 4.33
CA GLU A 471 -24.79 -3.84 5.19
C GLU A 471 -24.19 -3.37 6.53
N GLU A 472 -23.15 -4.03 7.06
CA GLU A 472 -22.37 -3.50 8.19
C GLU A 472 -21.52 -2.29 7.74
N VAL A 473 -20.89 -2.37 6.57
CA VAL A 473 -20.08 -1.26 6.03
C VAL A 473 -20.95 -0.02 5.76
N LYS A 474 -22.15 -0.18 5.21
CA LYS A 474 -23.16 0.89 4.99
C LYS A 474 -23.60 1.59 6.29
N GLN A 475 -23.34 0.99 7.46
CA GLN A 475 -23.62 1.57 8.79
C GLN A 475 -22.36 2.05 9.52
N THR A 476 -21.17 1.91 8.93
CA THR A 476 -19.88 2.17 9.57
C THR A 476 -19.26 3.48 9.07
N PRO A 477 -19.02 4.48 9.94
CA PRO A 477 -18.33 5.70 9.54
C PRO A 477 -16.92 5.43 8.98
N PRO A 478 -16.50 6.05 7.86
CA PRO A 478 -17.16 7.13 7.09
C PRO A 478 -17.92 6.64 5.84
N TYR A 479 -18.38 5.38 5.80
CA TYR A 479 -19.04 4.76 4.63
C TYR A 479 -20.56 4.88 4.67
N ASP A 480 -21.09 5.28 5.83
CA ASP A 480 -22.48 5.63 6.14
C ASP A 480 -22.96 6.94 5.51
N SER A 481 -22.04 7.78 5.03
CA SER A 481 -22.29 9.18 4.72
C SER A 481 -21.45 9.70 3.54
N GLY A 482 -21.97 10.75 2.88
CA GLY A 482 -21.32 11.38 1.72
C GLY A 482 -21.13 10.44 0.53
N THR A 483 -20.08 10.66 -0.26
CA THR A 483 -19.76 9.86 -1.45
C THR A 483 -18.92 8.61 -1.18
N ARG A 484 -18.39 8.44 0.05
CA ARG A 484 -17.22 7.59 0.29
C ARG A 484 -17.39 6.13 -0.10
N LEU A 485 -18.57 5.54 0.11
CA LEU A 485 -18.85 4.17 -0.34
C LEU A 485 -18.76 4.06 -1.87
N LEU A 486 -19.32 5.04 -2.59
CA LEU A 486 -19.28 5.12 -4.06
C LEU A 486 -17.86 5.40 -4.58
N ASP A 487 -17.02 6.12 -3.83
CA ASP A 487 -15.60 6.30 -4.15
C ASP A 487 -14.82 4.97 -4.04
N ILE A 488 -15.19 4.09 -3.09
CA ILE A 488 -14.67 2.71 -3.08
C ILE A 488 -15.19 1.93 -4.30
N MET A 489 -16.46 2.09 -4.71
CA MET A 489 -16.97 1.39 -5.90
C MET A 489 -16.22 1.77 -7.19
N ASP A 490 -15.92 3.06 -7.39
CA ASP A 490 -15.06 3.52 -8.49
C ASP A 490 -13.66 2.87 -8.43
N MET A 491 -13.04 2.85 -7.24
CA MET A 491 -11.71 2.26 -7.00
C MET A 491 -11.71 0.74 -7.19
N THR A 492 -12.78 0.04 -6.80
CA THR A 492 -13.00 -1.39 -6.99
C THR A 492 -13.08 -1.75 -8.47
N ILE A 493 -13.80 -0.95 -9.26
CA ILE A 493 -13.90 -1.12 -10.71
C ILE A 493 -12.53 -0.88 -11.37
N PHE A 494 -11.83 0.18 -10.96
CA PHE A 494 -10.47 0.47 -11.41
C PHE A 494 -9.52 -0.70 -11.15
N ASP A 495 -9.44 -1.17 -9.90
CA ASP A 495 -8.58 -2.27 -9.49
C ASP A 495 -8.93 -3.59 -10.21
N PHE A 496 -10.21 -3.87 -10.48
CA PHE A 496 -10.59 -5.08 -11.23
C PHE A 496 -10.15 -5.03 -12.70
N LEU A 497 -10.34 -3.91 -13.39
CA LEU A 497 -9.94 -3.74 -14.80
C LEU A 497 -8.44 -4.02 -15.01
N MET A 498 -7.59 -3.55 -14.09
CA MET A 498 -6.15 -3.85 -14.07
C MET A 498 -5.80 -5.22 -13.44
N GLY A 499 -6.65 -5.78 -12.57
CA GLY A 499 -6.42 -7.04 -11.85
C GLY A 499 -5.63 -6.88 -10.54
N ASN A 500 -5.65 -5.70 -9.91
CA ASN A 500 -4.93 -5.41 -8.68
C ASN A 500 -5.66 -5.95 -7.44
N MET A 501 -5.02 -6.89 -6.75
CA MET A 501 -5.57 -7.52 -5.54
C MET A 501 -5.17 -6.83 -4.22
N ASP A 502 -4.21 -5.90 -4.23
CA ASP A 502 -3.44 -5.50 -3.04
C ASP A 502 -3.91 -4.17 -2.42
N ARG A 503 -5.13 -3.71 -2.73
CA ARG A 503 -5.74 -2.46 -2.23
C ARG A 503 -6.13 -2.53 -0.73
N HIS A 504 -5.14 -2.75 0.14
CA HIS A 504 -5.33 -2.86 1.59
C HIS A 504 -5.70 -1.55 2.29
N HIS A 505 -5.31 -0.44 1.69
CA HIS A 505 -5.42 0.91 2.23
C HIS A 505 -5.66 1.89 1.08
N TYR A 506 -6.16 3.07 1.41
CA TYR A 506 -6.31 4.18 0.49
C TYR A 506 -6.02 5.50 1.23
N GLU A 507 -5.71 6.57 0.50
CA GLU A 507 -5.42 7.90 1.08
C GLU A 507 -6.47 8.93 0.67
N THR A 508 -6.72 9.91 1.54
CA THR A 508 -7.43 11.16 1.22
C THR A 508 -6.63 12.35 1.77
N PHE A 509 -6.77 13.54 1.18
CA PHE A 509 -6.19 14.76 1.79
C PHE A 509 -6.94 15.11 3.08
N GLU A 510 -6.21 15.50 4.12
CA GLU A 510 -6.80 15.78 5.45
C GLU A 510 -7.64 17.06 5.42
N LYS A 511 -7.21 18.10 4.67
CA LYS A 511 -7.93 19.39 4.51
C LYS A 511 -9.38 19.19 4.06
N PHE A 512 -9.62 18.29 3.10
CA PHE A 512 -10.95 18.05 2.54
C PHE A 512 -11.84 17.15 3.43
N GLY A 513 -11.30 16.53 4.48
CA GLY A 513 -12.06 15.73 5.44
C GLY A 513 -12.60 14.42 4.85
N ASN A 514 -13.90 14.16 5.04
CA ASN A 514 -14.54 12.93 4.53
C ASN A 514 -15.05 13.06 3.09
N GLU A 515 -15.56 14.23 2.71
CA GLU A 515 -16.14 14.52 1.39
C GLU A 515 -15.04 14.96 0.40
N SER A 516 -14.28 13.96 -0.04
CA SER A 516 -13.10 14.09 -0.90
C SER A 516 -12.94 12.82 -1.72
N PHE A 517 -12.38 12.94 -2.93
CA PHE A 517 -11.96 11.78 -3.71
C PHE A 517 -10.91 10.92 -2.97
N ILE A 518 -10.87 9.63 -3.31
CA ILE A 518 -9.85 8.67 -2.85
C ILE A 518 -8.65 8.68 -3.80
N ILE A 519 -7.43 8.85 -3.28
CA ILE A 519 -6.20 8.86 -4.08
C ILE A 519 -5.78 7.42 -4.45
N HIS A 520 -5.61 7.16 -5.74
CA HIS A 520 -5.26 5.84 -6.29
C HIS A 520 -3.73 5.65 -6.35
N LEU A 521 -3.10 5.31 -5.23
CA LEU A 521 -1.64 5.10 -5.09
C LEU A 521 -1.20 3.62 -5.17
N ASP A 522 0.09 3.37 -5.41
CA ASP A 522 0.71 2.03 -5.42
C ASP A 522 -0.06 1.00 -6.28
N ASN A 523 -0.16 1.28 -7.58
CA ASN A 523 -0.93 0.51 -8.56
C ASN A 523 -0.11 -0.62 -9.21
N GLY A 524 1.18 -0.74 -8.86
CA GLY A 524 2.18 -1.59 -9.53
C GLY A 524 1.94 -3.10 -9.48
N ARG A 525 0.95 -3.60 -8.74
CA ARG A 525 0.51 -5.01 -8.79
C ARG A 525 -0.68 -5.25 -9.74
N GLY A 526 -1.14 -4.22 -10.45
CA GLY A 526 -1.99 -4.39 -11.63
C GLY A 526 -1.24 -5.06 -12.78
N PHE A 527 -1.98 -5.47 -13.80
CA PHE A 527 -1.45 -6.06 -15.04
C PHE A 527 -0.46 -7.21 -14.80
N GLY A 528 -0.67 -7.95 -13.70
CA GLY A 528 0.09 -9.15 -13.38
C GLY A 528 -0.35 -10.39 -14.16
N LYS A 529 -1.64 -10.46 -14.52
CA LYS A 529 -2.24 -11.54 -15.32
C LYS A 529 -3.17 -10.94 -16.39
N HIS A 530 -3.16 -11.51 -17.60
CA HIS A 530 -4.08 -11.24 -18.71
C HIS A 530 -4.95 -12.45 -19.07
N SER A 531 -4.52 -13.68 -18.79
CA SER A 531 -5.31 -14.90 -19.03
C SER A 531 -6.35 -15.16 -17.93
N HIS A 532 -6.19 -14.53 -16.76
CA HIS A 532 -7.08 -14.65 -15.60
C HIS A 532 -7.77 -13.32 -15.26
N ASP A 533 -9.03 -13.40 -14.80
CA ASP A 533 -9.82 -12.28 -14.29
C ASP A 533 -10.20 -12.54 -12.83
N GLU A 534 -9.63 -11.77 -11.91
CA GLU A 534 -9.79 -12.00 -10.48
C GLU A 534 -11.11 -11.41 -9.95
N VAL A 535 -12.20 -12.17 -10.14
CA VAL A 535 -13.56 -11.77 -9.74
C VAL A 535 -13.69 -11.44 -8.25
N SER A 536 -12.80 -11.93 -7.37
CA SER A 536 -12.82 -11.55 -5.95
C SER A 536 -12.47 -10.07 -5.70
N ILE A 537 -11.96 -9.34 -6.71
CA ILE A 537 -11.81 -7.88 -6.62
C ILE A 537 -13.17 -7.17 -6.73
N LEU A 538 -14.13 -7.67 -7.53
CA LEU A 538 -15.47 -7.05 -7.69
C LEU A 538 -16.44 -7.31 -6.53
N VAL A 539 -16.06 -8.11 -5.53
CA VAL A 539 -16.94 -8.44 -4.38
C VAL A 539 -17.54 -7.20 -3.67
N PRO A 540 -16.84 -6.07 -3.47
CA PRO A 540 -17.46 -4.85 -2.93
C PRO A 540 -18.63 -4.37 -3.79
N LEU A 541 -18.50 -4.43 -5.12
CA LEU A 541 -19.54 -3.98 -6.05
C LEU A 541 -20.77 -4.88 -6.01
N SER A 542 -20.57 -6.21 -5.98
CA SER A 542 -21.66 -7.19 -5.92
C SER A 542 -22.32 -7.34 -4.54
N GLN A 543 -21.62 -6.98 -3.45
CA GLN A 543 -22.20 -6.95 -2.10
C GLN A 543 -22.94 -5.65 -1.84
N CYS A 544 -22.36 -4.50 -2.24
CA CYS A 544 -22.97 -3.21 -1.96
C CYS A 544 -24.08 -2.84 -2.94
N CYS A 545 -24.02 -3.35 -4.18
CA CYS A 545 -24.89 -3.03 -5.31
C CYS A 545 -25.15 -1.52 -5.45
N ARG A 546 -24.09 -0.69 -5.41
CA ARG A 546 -24.17 0.77 -5.67
C ARG A 546 -23.06 1.25 -6.60
N VAL A 547 -23.34 2.26 -7.41
CA VAL A 547 -22.39 2.90 -8.35
C VAL A 547 -22.83 4.33 -8.66
N LYS A 548 -21.89 5.20 -9.04
CA LYS A 548 -22.21 6.55 -9.56
C LYS A 548 -22.77 6.45 -10.98
N LYS A 549 -23.77 7.28 -11.29
CA LYS A 549 -24.36 7.39 -12.63
C LYS A 549 -23.34 7.87 -13.67
N SER A 550 -22.47 8.81 -13.33
CA SER A 550 -21.35 9.22 -14.19
C SER A 550 -20.45 8.03 -14.56
N THR A 551 -20.03 7.25 -13.56
CA THR A 551 -19.19 6.06 -13.75
C THR A 551 -19.90 4.98 -14.58
N HIS A 552 -21.15 4.63 -14.25
CA HIS A 552 -21.94 3.64 -14.99
C HIS A 552 -22.11 4.00 -16.49
N LEU A 553 -22.45 5.26 -16.78
CA LEU A 553 -22.61 5.75 -18.16
C LEU A 553 -21.27 5.75 -18.94
N ARG A 554 -20.15 6.03 -18.28
CA ARG A 554 -18.81 5.95 -18.90
C ARG A 554 -18.41 4.51 -19.21
N LEU A 555 -18.66 3.57 -18.30
CA LEU A 555 -18.40 2.14 -18.54
C LEU A 555 -19.24 1.61 -19.72
N GLN A 556 -20.50 2.03 -19.82
CA GLN A 556 -21.38 1.71 -20.96
C GLN A 556 -20.88 2.34 -22.28
N LEU A 557 -20.30 3.54 -22.26
CA LEU A 557 -19.68 4.15 -23.43
C LEU A 557 -18.44 3.36 -23.88
N LEU A 558 -17.54 3.07 -22.94
CA LEU A 558 -16.25 2.41 -23.18
C LEU A 558 -16.37 0.95 -23.68
N ALA A 559 -17.57 0.36 -23.60
CA ALA A 559 -17.89 -0.96 -24.11
C ALA A 559 -18.37 -0.98 -25.58
N LYS A 560 -18.60 0.19 -26.19
CA LYS A 560 -18.97 0.33 -27.61
C LYS A 560 -17.75 0.23 -28.52
N GLU A 561 -17.95 -0.13 -29.79
CA GLU A 561 -16.85 -0.28 -30.75
C GLU A 561 -16.13 1.05 -31.03
N GLU A 562 -16.88 2.14 -31.15
CA GLU A 562 -16.34 3.49 -31.41
C GLU A 562 -15.42 3.99 -30.29
N TYR A 563 -15.70 3.59 -29.05
CA TYR A 563 -15.03 4.03 -27.81
C TYR A 563 -14.39 2.87 -27.05
N GLN A 564 -14.02 1.79 -27.75
CA GLN A 564 -13.52 0.55 -27.15
C GLN A 564 -12.30 0.79 -26.23
N LEU A 565 -12.40 0.36 -24.96
CA LEU A 565 -11.40 0.62 -23.92
C LEU A 565 -9.98 0.17 -24.32
N SER A 566 -9.80 -1.01 -24.90
CA SER A 566 -8.51 -1.51 -25.40
C SER A 566 -7.87 -0.56 -26.43
N GLY A 567 -8.66 -0.08 -27.40
CA GLY A 567 -8.21 0.86 -28.42
C GLY A 567 -7.83 2.23 -27.86
N LEU A 568 -8.63 2.75 -26.92
CA LEU A 568 -8.35 4.02 -26.22
C LEU A 568 -7.08 3.92 -25.35
N MET A 569 -6.91 2.82 -24.63
CA MET A 569 -5.71 2.54 -23.84
C MET A 569 -4.47 2.45 -24.72
N SER A 570 -4.55 1.74 -25.86
CA SER A 570 -3.47 1.66 -26.83
C SER A 570 -3.08 3.05 -27.35
N GLU A 571 -4.04 3.84 -27.84
CA GLU A 571 -3.79 5.18 -28.37
C GLU A 571 -3.23 6.16 -27.30
N SER A 572 -3.69 6.02 -26.06
CA SER A 572 -3.22 6.82 -24.92
C SER A 572 -1.79 6.46 -24.50
N LEU A 573 -1.45 5.17 -24.50
CA LEU A 573 -0.13 4.66 -24.09
C LEU A 573 0.95 4.85 -25.17
N LEU A 574 0.58 5.01 -26.45
CA LEU A 574 1.52 5.33 -27.55
C LEU A 574 2.31 6.65 -27.36
N ARG A 575 1.97 7.45 -26.34
CA ARG A 575 2.65 8.72 -26.01
C ARG A 575 3.83 8.54 -25.05
N ASP A 576 4.00 7.37 -24.43
CA ASP A 576 5.11 7.09 -23.51
C ASP A 576 6.40 6.70 -24.26
N LYS A 577 7.58 6.90 -23.66
CA LYS A 577 8.85 6.49 -24.27
C LYS A 577 9.13 4.98 -24.16
N LEU A 578 8.51 4.27 -23.23
CA LEU A 578 8.71 2.84 -23.03
C LEU A 578 7.74 1.96 -23.86
N ILE A 579 7.09 2.48 -24.90
CA ILE A 579 6.13 1.71 -25.72
C ILE A 579 6.70 0.38 -26.25
N PRO A 580 5.89 -0.71 -26.30
CA PRO A 580 4.50 -0.83 -25.84
C PRO A 580 4.41 -1.12 -24.32
N ILE A 581 3.74 -0.25 -23.56
CA ILE A 581 3.60 -0.39 -22.08
C ILE A 581 2.82 -1.67 -21.71
N LEU A 582 1.73 -1.95 -22.42
CA LEU A 582 0.95 -3.18 -22.30
C LEU A 582 1.03 -3.96 -23.62
N ILE A 583 1.17 -5.29 -23.51
CA ILE A 583 0.99 -6.19 -24.66
C ILE A 583 -0.50 -6.37 -24.99
N GLN A 584 -0.79 -6.74 -26.23
CA GLN A 584 -2.15 -6.88 -26.75
C GLN A 584 -3.10 -7.74 -25.86
N PRO A 585 -2.69 -8.89 -25.30
CA PRO A 585 -3.54 -9.66 -24.38
C PRO A 585 -4.02 -8.89 -23.13
N HIS A 586 -3.21 -7.95 -22.59
CA HIS A 586 -3.67 -7.11 -21.48
C HIS A 586 -4.74 -6.12 -21.91
N LEU A 587 -4.63 -5.55 -23.10
CA LEU A 587 -5.65 -4.63 -23.64
C LEU A 587 -6.98 -5.37 -23.88
N GLU A 588 -6.92 -6.58 -24.45
CA GLU A 588 -8.10 -7.44 -24.65
C GLU A 588 -8.73 -7.91 -23.33
N ALA A 589 -7.91 -8.18 -22.31
CA ALA A 589 -8.41 -8.49 -20.96
C ALA A 589 -9.19 -7.32 -20.35
N MET A 590 -8.82 -6.06 -20.63
CA MET A 590 -9.56 -4.89 -20.13
C MET A 590 -10.98 -4.80 -20.72
N ASP A 591 -11.16 -5.07 -22.02
CA ASP A 591 -12.50 -5.11 -22.64
C ASP A 591 -13.36 -6.25 -22.05
N ARG A 592 -12.74 -7.41 -21.78
CA ARG A 592 -13.41 -8.56 -21.16
C ARG A 592 -13.86 -8.24 -19.72
N ARG A 593 -12.97 -7.65 -18.91
CA ARG A 593 -13.25 -7.20 -17.54
C ARG A 593 -14.28 -6.07 -17.49
N LEU A 594 -14.29 -5.16 -18.47
CA LEU A 594 -15.32 -4.13 -18.59
C LEU A 594 -16.72 -4.74 -18.78
N ARG A 595 -16.85 -5.77 -19.63
CA ARG A 595 -18.09 -6.53 -19.79
C ARG A 595 -18.49 -7.27 -18.51
N HIS A 596 -17.55 -7.90 -17.81
CA HIS A 596 -17.84 -8.51 -16.50
C HIS A 596 -18.34 -7.50 -15.45
N THR A 597 -17.75 -6.30 -15.40
CA THR A 597 -18.23 -5.21 -14.52
C THR A 597 -19.65 -4.76 -14.88
N LEU A 598 -19.94 -4.59 -16.18
CA LEU A 598 -21.26 -4.20 -16.66
C LEU A 598 -22.32 -5.27 -16.37
N ASN A 599 -21.96 -6.56 -16.45
CA ASN A 599 -22.85 -7.66 -16.08
C ASN A 599 -23.17 -7.64 -14.57
N VAL A 600 -22.17 -7.50 -13.68
CA VAL A 600 -22.41 -7.39 -12.23
C VAL A 600 -23.31 -6.20 -11.90
N LEU A 601 -23.16 -5.07 -12.60
CA LEU A 601 -24.07 -3.92 -12.45
C LEU A 601 -25.48 -4.21 -12.98
N ALA A 602 -25.63 -4.98 -14.07
CA ALA A 602 -26.93 -5.40 -14.58
C ALA A 602 -27.65 -6.35 -13.60
N ASP A 603 -26.93 -7.33 -13.05
CA ASP A 603 -27.44 -8.27 -12.05
C ASP A 603 -27.94 -7.54 -10.79
N CYS A 604 -27.16 -6.57 -10.28
CA CYS A 604 -27.58 -5.67 -9.20
C CYS A 604 -28.83 -4.86 -9.58
N ILE A 605 -28.89 -4.27 -10.78
CA ILE A 605 -30.03 -3.45 -11.25
C ILE A 605 -31.30 -4.28 -11.41
N GLU A 606 -31.21 -5.55 -11.82
CA GLU A 606 -32.35 -6.48 -11.89
C GLU A 606 -32.83 -6.91 -10.49
N LYS A 607 -31.90 -7.18 -9.56
CA LYS A 607 -32.18 -7.60 -8.17
C LYS A 607 -32.78 -6.47 -7.32
N GLU A 608 -32.20 -5.27 -7.38
CA GLU A 608 -32.46 -4.19 -6.40
C GLU A 608 -33.10 -2.93 -7.02
N GLY A 609 -33.14 -2.83 -8.34
CA GLY A 609 -33.78 -1.73 -9.07
C GLY A 609 -32.83 -0.55 -9.34
N TYR A 610 -32.93 0.01 -10.55
CA TYR A 610 -32.00 1.02 -11.07
C TYR A 610 -31.72 2.20 -10.11
N SER A 611 -32.76 2.78 -9.51
CA SER A 611 -32.62 3.96 -8.63
C SER A 611 -31.95 3.68 -7.29
N ASN A 612 -31.91 2.42 -6.85
CA ASN A 612 -31.22 2.04 -5.61
C ASN A 612 -29.73 1.74 -5.88
N VAL A 613 -29.42 1.27 -7.09
CA VAL A 613 -28.05 0.92 -7.52
C VAL A 613 -27.30 2.12 -8.10
N VAL A 614 -27.95 2.96 -8.90
CA VAL A 614 -27.29 4.00 -9.69
C VAL A 614 -27.57 5.39 -9.11
N GLU A 615 -26.65 5.85 -8.25
CA GLU A 615 -26.74 7.16 -7.58
C GLU A 615 -26.61 8.31 -8.60
N ASP A 616 -27.57 9.24 -8.63
CA ASP A 616 -27.58 10.35 -9.58
C ASP A 616 -26.67 11.51 -9.16
N ASP A 617 -25.36 11.28 -9.27
CA ASP A 617 -24.33 12.31 -9.07
C ASP A 617 -24.35 13.44 -10.12
N LEU A 618 -25.22 13.36 -11.14
CA LEU A 618 -25.38 14.36 -12.21
C LEU A 618 -26.44 15.43 -11.88
N ALA A 619 -27.40 15.13 -11.00
CA ALA A 619 -28.62 15.92 -10.83
C ALA A 619 -28.43 17.35 -10.29
N GLY A 620 -27.29 17.65 -9.65
CA GLY A 620 -27.04 18.92 -8.94
C GLY A 620 -27.19 20.19 -9.79
N GLU A 621 -26.90 20.12 -11.08
CA GLU A 621 -26.88 21.28 -11.98
C GLU A 621 -28.28 21.88 -12.25
N ARG A 622 -29.36 21.09 -12.14
CA ARG A 622 -30.72 21.54 -12.50
C ARG A 622 -31.27 22.65 -11.60
N LYS A 623 -30.84 22.73 -10.33
CA LYS A 623 -31.32 23.77 -9.40
C LYS A 623 -30.71 25.15 -9.67
N GLY A 624 -29.50 25.22 -10.23
CA GLY A 624 -28.89 26.50 -10.60
C GLY A 624 -29.61 27.18 -11.77
N ALA A 625 -29.99 26.42 -12.79
CA ALA A 625 -30.62 26.95 -14.00
C ALA A 625 -32.02 27.55 -13.78
N GLN A 626 -32.81 27.03 -12.83
CA GLN A 626 -34.18 27.50 -12.60
C GLN A 626 -34.28 28.77 -11.74
N MET A 627 -33.21 29.18 -11.04
CA MET A 627 -33.27 30.29 -10.09
C MET A 627 -33.07 31.68 -10.73
N HIS A 628 -32.70 31.74 -12.03
CA HIS A 628 -32.46 33.00 -12.75
C HIS A 628 -33.65 33.52 -13.58
N THR A 629 -34.76 32.80 -13.69
CA THR A 629 -35.95 33.24 -14.44
C THR A 629 -37.13 33.57 -13.52
N SER A 630 -37.03 34.70 -12.81
CA SER A 630 -38.15 35.29 -12.08
C SER A 630 -38.24 36.80 -12.39
N PRO A 631 -39.29 37.26 -13.09
CA PRO A 631 -39.35 38.65 -13.57
C PRO A 631 -39.65 39.61 -12.42
N ARG A 632 -38.75 40.58 -12.18
CA ARG A 632 -39.01 41.71 -11.29
C ARG A 632 -39.99 42.68 -11.96
N GLY A 633 -41.28 42.50 -11.68
CA GLY A 633 -42.33 43.41 -12.12
C GLY A 633 -42.76 44.41 -11.05
N ARG A 634 -42.16 45.60 -11.05
CA ARG A 634 -42.80 46.91 -10.81
C ARG A 634 -41.79 48.04 -10.93
#